data_AF-A0A7M3ZBG7-F1
#
_entry.id   AF-A0A7M3ZBG7-F1
#
_cell.length_a   1.000
_cell.length_b   1.000
_cell.length_c   1.000
_cell.angle_alpha   90.00
_cell.angle_beta   90.00
_cell.angle_gamma   90.00
#
_symmetry.space_group_name_H-M   'P 1'
#
loop_
_entity.id
_entity.type
_entity.pdbx_description
1 polymer ?
#
loop_
_entity_poly.entity_id
_entity_poly.type
_entity_poly.pdbx_seq_one_letter_code
_entity_poly.pdbx_strand_id
1 'polypeptide(L)'
;MLFPMFSGIGISPHEVANESWLSETKEKQSGSGDSNLSWGPNSGLNAFVEPSGFIIMSVNISNGANITDTVSFTIASETGWDCFWNSTTIPCHQPSQLIIAPGELGWPKYDIHVPPVVNGSPLAFVRHEFQLTAISSIDSANVSYNFTLEIDEWFQAAFDSPNSSMILEPGQKDRATLTLRNTGNSPAQLVARVVPLDSNNLPLPGFTPEQSYTHEQNISYQHDGWLVGLFNVHHLNGPSGNGIGANSQVTIDIEIQPPSITSGAMKVGIVAWSAYNPTESVMIVIDSNISWERGGDLLVNDNCNGDDVLPNHSCNAVISIVNTGNFEDAYEINVEANSWLRAELSRHTTVLSKDETQEAATLTLTVEGMVPAFSHGYATITLKLISGEILGSETIELRVAPLVNWELQTVESTTDSKDNVSVAFTMRNLGNGDDGLQVSLHVDMNVEHGFIPPGLAEHGSVTGAPRYFEIDQIPPGVNFTFRAWMHIPRNTEANGTLTMTVEMQSTLKPDVTFINETEADYLAEAFRPENLPEESWWLDFEIAVAEIWNEFNGLFFTILVTIIGGLGLFQALKHRQRKDAEWKVKLAASEPPEPEKPEEWMTKFSEGAVAAPKAVVGAVLEAPKIAAKVFQDLFTAKSPPKSSEADQPSEELLDAANTV
;
A
#
# COMPACT_ATOMS: atom_id res chain seq x y z
N MET A 1 63.66 -4.19 -43.08
CA MET A 1 63.62 -3.08 -44.06
C MET A 1 63.49 -1.77 -43.30
N LEU A 2 63.93 -0.65 -43.90
CA LEU A 2 63.69 0.74 -43.46
C LEU A 2 64.19 1.15 -42.06
N PHE A 3 65.28 1.93 -42.07
CA PHE A 3 65.61 2.92 -41.03
C PHE A 3 64.61 4.08 -41.03
N PRO A 4 64.69 4.98 -40.03
CA PRO A 4 65.09 6.34 -40.40
C PRO A 4 66.37 6.81 -39.67
N MET A 5 67.12 7.70 -40.34
CA MET A 5 68.20 8.50 -39.73
C MET A 5 67.64 9.85 -39.25
N PHE A 6 68.37 10.52 -38.36
CA PHE A 6 68.61 11.97 -38.50
C PHE A 6 70.01 12.35 -38.01
N SER A 7 70.62 13.35 -38.66
CA SER A 7 71.85 14.03 -38.25
C SER A 7 71.58 15.00 -37.08
N GLY A 8 72.57 15.45 -36.29
CA GLY A 8 74.02 15.28 -36.41
C GLY A 8 74.73 16.64 -36.51
N ILE A 9 75.49 17.01 -35.48
CA ILE A 9 76.38 18.18 -35.42
C ILE A 9 77.68 17.71 -34.75
N GLY A 10 78.84 18.15 -35.24
CA GLY A 10 80.15 17.81 -34.68
C GLY A 10 81.10 19.01 -34.66
N ILE A 11 82.17 18.91 -33.86
CA ILE A 11 83.25 19.90 -33.78
C ILE A 11 84.59 19.15 -33.86
N SER A 12 85.57 19.74 -34.55
CA SER A 12 86.91 19.19 -34.79
C SER A 12 87.78 19.17 -33.54
N PRO A 13 88.74 18.23 -33.40
CA PRO A 13 89.88 18.43 -32.50
C PRO A 13 90.70 19.67 -32.92
N HIS A 14 91.42 20.25 -31.96
CA HIS A 14 92.43 21.26 -32.20
C HIS A 14 93.73 20.89 -31.50
N GLU A 15 94.77 20.68 -32.30
CA GLU A 15 96.14 20.46 -31.85
C GLU A 15 96.87 21.80 -31.78
N VAL A 16 97.59 22.07 -30.69
CA VAL A 16 98.45 23.25 -30.52
C VAL A 16 99.69 22.84 -29.72
N ALA A 17 100.87 23.07 -30.29
CA ALA A 17 102.15 22.98 -29.61
C ALA A 17 102.82 24.36 -29.57
N ASN A 18 103.44 24.72 -28.45
CA ASN A 18 104.90 24.96 -28.41
C ASN A 18 105.45 25.28 -27.00
N GLU A 19 106.48 24.52 -26.64
CA GLU A 19 107.78 24.93 -26.09
C GLU A 19 107.95 25.86 -24.85
N SER A 20 108.92 25.45 -24.02
CA SER A 20 109.74 26.25 -23.08
C SER A 20 109.06 26.73 -21.79
N TRP A 21 109.73 26.79 -20.63
CA TRP A 21 111.18 26.86 -20.37
C TRP A 21 111.73 25.84 -19.36
N LEU A 22 113.06 25.74 -19.31
CA LEU A 22 113.82 24.95 -18.34
C LEU A 22 113.65 25.44 -16.89
N SER A 23 113.67 24.52 -15.93
CA SER A 23 114.16 24.78 -14.58
C SER A 23 114.98 23.61 -14.03
N GLU A 24 116.29 23.88 -13.90
CA GLU A 24 117.29 23.24 -13.02
C GLU A 24 117.11 21.76 -12.62
N THR A 25 117.91 20.90 -13.27
CA THR A 25 118.50 19.74 -12.60
C THR A 25 119.23 20.18 -11.32
N LYS A 26 118.71 19.81 -10.15
CA LYS A 26 119.44 19.90 -8.88
C LYS A 26 119.89 18.52 -8.43
N GLU A 27 121.16 18.22 -8.65
CA GLU A 27 121.85 17.20 -7.86
C GLU A 27 121.74 17.59 -6.37
N LYS A 28 121.20 16.69 -5.57
CA LYS A 28 121.42 16.65 -4.12
C LYS A 28 122.06 15.31 -3.79
N GLN A 29 123.36 15.33 -3.50
CA GLN A 29 124.00 14.16 -2.91
C GLN A 29 123.55 14.00 -1.45
N SER A 30 123.07 12.79 -1.12
CA SER A 30 123.12 12.15 0.21
C SER A 30 122.69 13.00 1.42
N GLY A 31 121.45 12.83 1.87
CA GLY A 31 120.93 13.51 3.08
C GLY A 31 119.77 12.81 3.81
N SER A 32 119.06 11.91 3.15
CA SER A 32 118.15 10.90 3.73
C SER A 32 118.13 9.68 2.81
N GLY A 33 117.62 8.55 3.30
CA GLY A 33 116.96 7.61 2.39
C GLY A 33 115.55 8.13 2.16
N ASP A 34 115.11 8.20 0.92
CA ASP A 34 113.70 8.38 0.57
C ASP A 34 113.05 6.98 0.51
N SER A 35 111.77 6.86 0.83
CA SER A 35 111.06 5.58 0.69
C SER A 35 110.74 5.28 -0.77
N ASN A 36 110.50 4.00 -1.06
CA ASN A 36 110.16 3.53 -2.41
C ASN A 36 109.23 2.31 -2.30
N LEU A 37 108.06 2.54 -1.72
CA LEU A 37 107.02 1.53 -1.56
C LEU A 37 106.23 1.38 -2.87
N SER A 38 106.01 0.14 -3.32
CA SER A 38 105.31 -0.17 -4.56
C SER A 38 104.42 -1.39 -4.42
N TRP A 39 103.14 -1.27 -4.77
CA TRP A 39 102.22 -2.42 -4.83
C TRP A 39 102.57 -3.33 -6.02
N GLY A 40 102.55 -4.64 -5.80
CA GLY A 40 102.83 -5.64 -6.84
C GLY A 40 101.79 -5.65 -7.97
N PRO A 41 100.47 -5.71 -7.65
CA PRO A 41 99.41 -5.56 -8.64
C PRO A 41 98.91 -4.13 -8.76
N ASN A 42 98.37 -3.78 -9.93
CA ASN A 42 97.60 -2.56 -10.11
C ASN A 42 96.25 -2.63 -9.36
N SER A 43 95.79 -1.48 -8.87
CA SER A 43 94.43 -1.30 -8.33
C SER A 43 93.34 -1.71 -9.32
N GLY A 44 92.16 -2.10 -8.81
CA GLY A 44 91.00 -2.50 -9.63
C GLY A 44 90.64 -3.99 -9.57
N LEU A 45 91.12 -4.73 -8.56
CA LEU A 45 90.62 -6.08 -8.27
C LEU A 45 89.15 -6.00 -7.82
N ASN A 46 88.28 -6.79 -8.45
CA ASN A 46 86.93 -7.07 -7.97
C ASN A 46 86.88 -8.53 -7.46
N ALA A 47 86.37 -8.74 -6.25
CA ALA A 47 86.18 -10.08 -5.68
C ALA A 47 84.71 -10.31 -5.30
N PHE A 48 84.23 -11.53 -5.57
CA PHE A 48 82.89 -11.98 -5.22
C PHE A 48 82.90 -12.65 -3.84
N VAL A 49 81.81 -12.49 -3.08
CA VAL A 49 81.71 -12.97 -1.70
C VAL A 49 80.26 -13.24 -1.27
N GLU A 50 80.06 -14.38 -0.59
CA GLU A 50 78.76 -14.82 -0.09
C GLU A 50 78.24 -13.93 1.06
N PRO A 51 76.94 -13.58 1.08
CA PRO A 51 76.27 -12.92 2.21
C PRO A 51 76.49 -13.63 3.56
N SER A 52 76.67 -12.86 4.64
CA SER A 52 77.01 -13.38 5.98
C SER A 52 78.38 -14.09 6.08
N GLY A 53 79.15 -14.14 5.00
CA GLY A 53 80.47 -14.76 4.94
C GLY A 53 81.61 -13.82 5.36
N PHE A 54 82.84 -14.23 5.07
CA PHE A 54 84.03 -13.38 5.17
C PHE A 54 85.05 -13.75 4.10
N ILE A 55 85.84 -12.77 3.67
CA ILE A 55 86.90 -12.95 2.68
C ILE A 55 88.26 -12.59 3.29
N ILE A 56 89.22 -13.51 3.18
CA ILE A 56 90.62 -13.31 3.56
C ILE A 56 91.38 -12.78 2.34
N MET A 57 92.01 -11.63 2.47
CA MET A 57 92.76 -10.99 1.39
C MET A 57 94.21 -10.66 1.78
N SER A 58 95.08 -10.60 0.77
CA SER A 58 96.46 -10.16 0.92
C SER A 58 97.00 -9.63 -0.40
N VAL A 59 97.71 -8.51 -0.35
CA VAL A 59 98.26 -7.81 -1.51
C VAL A 59 99.74 -7.55 -1.22
N ASN A 60 100.64 -7.92 -2.13
CA ASN A 60 102.08 -7.75 -1.91
C ASN A 60 102.54 -6.33 -2.19
N ILE A 61 103.48 -5.85 -1.37
CA ILE A 61 104.13 -4.55 -1.51
C ILE A 61 105.65 -4.71 -1.41
N SER A 62 106.40 -4.15 -2.34
CA SER A 62 107.87 -4.16 -2.35
C SER A 62 108.43 -2.90 -1.71
N ASN A 63 109.44 -3.08 -0.85
CA ASN A 63 110.33 -1.98 -0.43
C ASN A 63 111.52 -1.89 -1.41
N GLY A 64 111.45 -0.93 -2.34
CA GLY A 64 112.53 -0.63 -3.29
C GLY A 64 113.58 0.36 -2.78
N ALA A 65 113.59 0.69 -1.48
CA ALA A 65 114.59 1.58 -0.89
C ALA A 65 115.80 0.78 -0.37
N ASN A 66 116.95 1.46 -0.22
CA ASN A 66 118.19 0.85 0.27
C ASN A 66 118.23 0.66 1.81
N ILE A 67 117.11 0.91 2.50
CA ILE A 67 116.97 0.78 3.96
C ILE A 67 115.66 0.06 4.32
N THR A 68 115.67 -0.66 5.43
CA THR A 68 114.47 -1.34 5.97
C THR A 68 113.42 -0.30 6.40
N ASP A 69 112.17 -0.51 5.99
CA ASP A 69 111.03 0.33 6.38
C ASP A 69 110.10 -0.43 7.34
N THR A 70 109.46 0.28 8.26
CA THR A 70 108.36 -0.21 9.10
C THR A 70 107.06 0.37 8.57
N VAL A 71 106.47 -0.32 7.59
CA VAL A 71 105.30 0.18 6.87
C VAL A 71 104.04 0.02 7.72
N SER A 72 103.28 1.10 7.85
CA SER A 72 101.99 1.14 8.54
C SER A 72 100.84 1.04 7.55
N PHE A 73 99.95 0.07 7.72
CA PHE A 73 98.82 -0.19 6.85
C PHE A 73 97.49 0.17 7.52
N THR A 74 96.58 0.79 6.78
CA THR A 74 95.17 1.01 7.13
C THR A 74 94.25 0.68 5.96
N ILE A 75 93.01 0.31 6.22
CA ILE A 75 91.96 0.16 5.21
C ILE A 75 90.81 1.12 5.51
N ALA A 76 90.38 1.85 4.48
CA ALA A 76 89.19 2.69 4.50
C ALA A 76 88.11 2.13 3.55
N SER A 77 86.85 2.24 3.95
CA SER A 77 85.67 1.92 3.15
C SER A 77 84.45 2.63 3.73
N GLU A 78 83.50 3.03 2.88
CA GLU A 78 82.23 3.63 3.29
C GLU A 78 81.15 2.57 3.64
N THR A 79 81.46 1.27 3.47
CA THR A 79 80.55 0.14 3.72
C THR A 79 80.07 0.01 5.16
N GLY A 80 80.88 0.43 6.13
CA GLY A 80 80.66 0.16 7.55
C GLY A 80 80.77 -1.32 7.93
N TRP A 81 81.35 -2.17 7.07
CA TRP A 81 81.54 -3.60 7.35
C TRP A 81 82.73 -3.84 8.29
N ASP A 82 82.65 -4.90 9.09
CA ASP A 82 83.73 -5.30 9.99
C ASP A 82 84.93 -5.84 9.18
N CYS A 83 86.12 -5.33 9.49
CA CYS A 83 87.38 -5.76 8.92
C CYS A 83 88.43 -5.83 10.01
N PHE A 84 89.18 -6.93 10.09
CA PHE A 84 90.28 -7.12 11.04
C PHE A 84 91.59 -7.49 10.35
N TRP A 85 92.72 -7.06 10.93
CA TRP A 85 94.02 -7.58 10.53
C TRP A 85 94.11 -9.06 10.90
N ASN A 86 94.48 -9.91 9.94
CA ASN A 86 94.30 -11.36 10.03
C ASN A 86 94.96 -11.96 11.28
N SER A 87 94.25 -12.88 11.94
CA SER A 87 94.67 -13.50 13.20
C SER A 87 94.87 -12.52 14.37
N THR A 88 94.27 -11.32 14.31
CA THR A 88 94.22 -10.33 15.40
C THR A 88 92.79 -9.84 15.66
N THR A 89 92.59 -9.06 16.72
CA THR A 89 91.34 -8.32 16.97
C THR A 89 91.48 -6.82 16.65
N ILE A 90 92.46 -6.43 15.84
CA ILE A 90 92.74 -5.03 15.50
C ILE A 90 91.92 -4.67 14.25
N PRO A 91 90.99 -3.71 14.30
CA PRO A 91 90.21 -3.30 13.13
C PRO A 91 91.08 -2.72 12.02
N CYS A 92 90.75 -2.96 10.75
CA CYS A 92 91.58 -2.52 9.62
C CYS A 92 91.73 -0.99 9.50
N HIS A 93 90.79 -0.22 10.06
CA HIS A 93 90.89 1.25 10.12
C HIS A 93 91.97 1.74 11.12
N GLN A 94 92.50 0.85 11.97
CA GLN A 94 93.62 1.12 12.87
C GLN A 94 94.93 0.61 12.26
N PRO A 95 96.07 1.29 12.49
CA PRO A 95 97.32 0.94 11.85
C PRO A 95 97.88 -0.42 12.31
N SER A 96 98.19 -1.29 11.35
CA SER A 96 99.01 -2.48 11.55
C SER A 96 100.38 -2.29 10.90
N GLN A 97 101.45 -2.78 11.53
CA GLN A 97 102.83 -2.54 11.09
C GLN A 97 103.50 -3.82 10.60
N LEU A 98 104.21 -3.71 9.46
CA LEU A 98 105.07 -4.77 8.93
C LEU A 98 106.46 -4.19 8.61
N ILE A 99 107.50 -4.87 9.05
CA ILE A 99 108.89 -4.52 8.74
C ILE A 99 109.26 -5.18 7.40
N ILE A 100 109.74 -4.41 6.43
CA ILE A 100 110.10 -4.87 5.08
C ILE A 100 111.54 -4.46 4.77
N ALA A 101 112.43 -5.43 4.57
CA ALA A 101 113.83 -5.16 4.26
C ALA A 101 114.05 -4.72 2.79
N PRO A 102 115.22 -4.15 2.44
CA PRO A 102 115.53 -3.73 1.08
C PRO A 102 115.37 -4.84 0.05
N GLY A 103 114.48 -4.64 -0.93
CA GLY A 103 114.19 -5.60 -2.00
C GLY A 103 113.26 -6.76 -1.60
N GLU A 104 112.73 -6.78 -0.37
CA GLU A 104 111.77 -7.80 0.08
C GLU A 104 110.30 -7.41 -0.17
N LEU A 105 109.41 -8.39 -0.03
CA LEU A 105 107.96 -8.25 -0.16
C LEU A 105 107.25 -8.33 1.19
N GLY A 106 106.54 -7.27 1.55
CA GLY A 106 105.53 -7.31 2.60
C GLY A 106 104.22 -7.89 2.08
N TRP A 107 103.49 -8.57 2.97
CA TRP A 107 102.17 -9.16 2.70
C TRP A 107 101.21 -8.83 3.85
N PRO A 108 100.65 -7.60 3.90
CA PRO A 108 99.50 -7.31 4.76
C PRO A 108 98.38 -8.33 4.52
N LYS A 109 97.82 -8.89 5.59
CA LYS A 109 96.71 -9.86 5.56
C LYS A 109 95.55 -9.34 6.40
N TYR A 110 94.36 -9.38 5.85
CA TYR A 110 93.17 -8.83 6.47
C TYR A 110 91.93 -9.63 6.06
N ASP A 111 90.96 -9.66 6.97
CA ASP A 111 89.76 -10.46 6.87
C ASP A 111 88.56 -9.51 6.91
N ILE A 112 87.75 -9.46 5.85
CA ILE A 112 86.56 -8.60 5.73
C ILE A 112 85.32 -9.47 5.92
N HIS A 113 84.47 -9.12 6.89
CA HIS A 113 83.21 -9.80 7.18
C HIS A 113 82.06 -9.10 6.48
N VAL A 114 81.27 -9.86 5.71
CA VAL A 114 80.12 -9.34 4.96
C VAL A 114 78.86 -9.52 5.83
N PRO A 115 78.06 -8.47 6.06
CA PRO A 115 76.84 -8.59 6.84
C PRO A 115 75.81 -9.52 6.16
N PRO A 116 74.86 -10.09 6.91
CA PRO A 116 73.73 -10.80 6.32
C PRO A 116 72.87 -9.85 5.49
N VAL A 117 72.24 -10.37 4.44
CA VAL A 117 71.23 -9.61 3.68
C VAL A 117 69.97 -9.46 4.51
N VAL A 118 69.62 -8.22 4.84
CA VAL A 118 68.41 -7.85 5.58
C VAL A 118 67.68 -6.77 4.81
N ASN A 119 66.43 -7.04 4.44
CA ASN A 119 65.59 -6.12 3.65
C ASN A 119 66.33 -5.56 2.43
N GLY A 120 66.91 -6.46 1.61
CA GLY A 120 67.58 -6.13 0.36
C GLY A 120 68.91 -5.40 0.44
N SER A 121 69.48 -5.23 1.64
CA SER A 121 70.81 -4.63 1.84
C SER A 121 71.74 -5.62 2.57
N PRO A 122 73.03 -5.74 2.20
CA PRO A 122 73.70 -5.05 1.09
C PRO A 122 73.35 -5.62 -0.30
N LEU A 123 73.29 -4.75 -1.32
CA LEU A 123 72.81 -5.05 -2.68
C LEU A 123 73.76 -5.95 -3.48
N ALA A 124 73.19 -6.86 -4.28
CA ALA A 124 73.93 -7.57 -5.32
C ALA A 124 74.26 -6.63 -6.50
N PHE A 125 75.27 -6.99 -7.30
CA PHE A 125 75.76 -6.21 -8.46
C PHE A 125 76.27 -4.78 -8.13
N VAL A 126 76.34 -4.41 -6.86
CA VAL A 126 76.95 -3.16 -6.38
C VAL A 126 78.38 -3.45 -5.96
N ARG A 127 79.32 -2.63 -6.47
CA ARG A 127 80.72 -2.69 -6.07
C ARG A 127 80.95 -1.81 -4.85
N HIS A 128 81.30 -2.47 -3.76
CA HIS A 128 81.65 -1.84 -2.51
C HIS A 128 83.15 -1.55 -2.50
N GLU A 129 83.52 -0.25 -2.47
CA GLU A 129 84.92 0.16 -2.58
C GLU A 129 85.70 0.05 -1.26
N PHE A 130 86.95 -0.39 -1.37
CA PHE A 130 87.92 -0.48 -0.28
C PHE A 130 89.27 0.08 -0.74
N GLN A 131 89.91 0.88 0.12
CA GLN A 131 91.25 1.41 -0.11
C GLN A 131 92.19 0.95 1.00
N LEU A 132 93.18 0.12 0.62
CA LEU A 132 94.30 -0.27 1.46
C LEU A 132 95.44 0.76 1.26
N THR A 133 95.77 1.52 2.30
CA THR A 133 96.85 2.51 2.26
C THR A 133 98.03 2.03 3.10
N ALA A 134 99.22 2.09 2.50
CA ALA A 134 100.50 1.87 3.16
C ALA A 134 101.20 3.22 3.37
N ILE A 135 101.79 3.42 4.56
CA ILE A 135 102.53 4.64 4.93
C ILE A 135 103.93 4.25 5.40
N SER A 136 104.95 4.87 4.81
CA SER A 136 106.36 4.69 5.16
C SER A 136 106.69 5.32 6.52
N SER A 137 107.56 4.66 7.29
CA SER A 137 108.11 5.21 8.55
C SER A 137 109.30 6.15 8.34
N ILE A 138 109.85 6.19 7.13
CA ILE A 138 111.09 6.90 6.77
C ILE A 138 110.81 8.38 6.51
N ASP A 139 109.76 8.67 5.74
CA ASP A 139 109.44 9.98 5.16
C ASP A 139 107.94 10.32 5.22
N SER A 140 107.09 9.43 5.75
CA SER A 140 105.62 9.54 5.77
C SER A 140 104.96 9.56 4.38
N ALA A 141 105.66 9.16 3.31
CA ALA A 141 105.05 8.95 2.01
C ALA A 141 104.02 7.81 2.07
N ASN A 142 102.95 7.92 1.29
CA ASN A 142 101.88 6.93 1.24
C ASN A 142 101.64 6.39 -0.17
N VAL A 143 101.24 5.12 -0.25
CA VAL A 143 100.81 4.47 -1.49
C VAL A 143 99.54 3.65 -1.23
N SER A 144 98.53 3.82 -2.08
CA SER A 144 97.20 3.24 -1.89
C SER A 144 96.86 2.24 -2.99
N TYR A 145 96.22 1.14 -2.59
CA TYR A 145 95.70 0.09 -3.44
C TYR A 145 94.17 0.04 -3.29
N ASN A 146 93.45 0.24 -4.40
CA ASN A 146 91.99 0.23 -4.41
C ASN A 146 91.49 -1.11 -4.97
N PHE A 147 90.51 -1.70 -4.29
CA PHE A 147 89.80 -2.90 -4.72
C PHE A 147 88.31 -2.79 -4.38
N THR A 148 87.50 -3.66 -4.97
CA THR A 148 86.05 -3.72 -4.76
C THR A 148 85.61 -5.12 -4.36
N LEU A 149 84.60 -5.18 -3.48
CA LEU A 149 83.85 -6.39 -3.20
C LEU A 149 82.46 -6.29 -3.85
N GLU A 150 82.01 -7.37 -4.48
CA GLU A 150 80.69 -7.51 -5.09
C GLU A 150 80.02 -8.73 -4.46
N ILE A 151 78.77 -8.60 -4.02
CA ILE A 151 78.12 -9.61 -3.16
C ILE A 151 77.24 -10.52 -4.01
N ASP A 152 77.30 -11.82 -3.73
CA ASP A 152 76.50 -12.82 -4.42
C ASP A 152 74.99 -12.66 -4.13
N GLU A 153 74.17 -13.18 -5.04
CA GLU A 153 72.72 -13.00 -5.01
C GLU A 153 72.05 -13.81 -3.88
N TRP A 154 71.36 -13.11 -2.98
CA TRP A 154 70.48 -13.68 -1.97
C TRP A 154 69.02 -13.49 -2.38
N PHE A 155 68.28 -14.58 -2.48
CA PHE A 155 66.89 -14.61 -2.91
C PHE A 155 65.98 -15.06 -1.77
N GLN A 156 65.06 -14.19 -1.34
CA GLN A 156 64.11 -14.47 -0.27
C GLN A 156 62.83 -13.62 -0.41
N ALA A 157 61.70 -14.17 0.02
CA ALA A 157 60.41 -13.49 0.08
C ALA A 157 59.93 -13.37 1.53
N ALA A 158 59.16 -12.31 1.82
CA ALA A 158 58.40 -12.17 3.06
C ALA A 158 56.98 -11.67 2.77
N PHE A 159 56.03 -11.96 3.67
CA PHE A 159 54.76 -11.25 3.72
C PHE A 159 54.91 -10.03 4.65
N ASP A 160 54.47 -8.87 4.18
CA ASP A 160 54.25 -7.68 5.03
C ASP A 160 52.83 -7.67 5.62
N SER A 161 51.89 -8.43 5.03
CA SER A 161 50.58 -8.70 5.64
C SER A 161 50.70 -9.67 6.81
N PRO A 162 50.02 -9.43 7.94
CA PRO A 162 49.90 -10.40 9.02
C PRO A 162 48.94 -11.54 8.64
N ASN A 163 48.91 -12.59 9.45
CA ASN A 163 47.76 -13.52 9.48
C ASN A 163 46.48 -12.74 9.77
N SER A 164 45.36 -13.18 9.22
CA SER A 164 44.06 -12.51 9.34
C SER A 164 42.91 -13.51 9.52
N SER A 165 41.71 -13.00 9.75
CA SER A 165 40.48 -13.78 9.71
C SER A 165 39.49 -13.14 8.74
N MET A 166 38.62 -13.97 8.16
CA MET A 166 37.49 -13.53 7.34
C MET A 166 36.20 -14.03 7.96
N ILE A 167 35.20 -13.15 7.98
CA ILE A 167 33.81 -13.50 8.27
C ILE A 167 33.04 -13.36 6.96
N LEU A 168 32.38 -14.45 6.55
CA LEU A 168 31.80 -14.59 5.21
C LEU A 168 30.30 -14.90 5.33
N GLU A 169 29.47 -14.32 4.47
CA GLU A 169 28.06 -14.73 4.37
C GLU A 169 27.97 -16.10 3.66
N PRO A 170 27.00 -16.97 4.00
CA PRO A 170 26.84 -18.27 3.34
C PRO A 170 26.76 -18.17 1.82
N GLY A 171 27.60 -18.93 1.11
CA GLY A 171 27.67 -18.92 -0.36
C GLY A 171 28.28 -17.67 -1.01
N GLN A 172 28.57 -16.59 -0.28
CA GLN A 172 29.04 -15.32 -0.87
C GLN A 172 30.55 -15.15 -0.78
N LYS A 173 31.15 -14.62 -1.85
CA LYS A 173 32.60 -14.48 -1.97
C LYS A 173 33.09 -13.11 -1.50
N ASP A 174 34.17 -13.11 -0.73
CA ASP A 174 34.89 -11.90 -0.31
C ASP A 174 36.37 -11.97 -0.70
N ARG A 175 37.08 -10.84 -0.62
CA ARG A 175 38.44 -10.68 -1.12
C ARG A 175 39.30 -9.81 -0.21
N ALA A 176 40.48 -10.33 0.18
CA ALA A 176 41.52 -9.54 0.85
C ALA A 176 42.74 -9.32 -0.05
N THR A 177 43.36 -8.15 0.06
CA THR A 177 44.67 -7.85 -0.56
C THR A 177 45.80 -8.22 0.41
N LEU A 178 46.84 -8.88 -0.13
CA LEU A 178 48.01 -9.36 0.58
C LEU A 178 49.28 -8.69 0.01
N THR A 179 50.13 -8.16 0.88
CA THR A 179 51.41 -7.53 0.50
C THR A 179 52.56 -8.50 0.72
N LEU A 180 53.31 -8.75 -0.34
CA LEU A 180 54.57 -9.50 -0.33
C LEU A 180 55.74 -8.54 -0.58
N ARG A 181 56.93 -8.93 -0.14
CA ARG A 181 58.18 -8.20 -0.35
C ARG A 181 59.30 -9.13 -0.80
N ASN A 182 60.13 -8.66 -1.74
CA ASN A 182 61.43 -9.26 -1.97
C ASN A 182 62.40 -8.77 -0.87
N THR A 183 62.77 -9.65 0.08
CA THR A 183 63.78 -9.33 1.11
C THR A 183 65.20 -9.64 0.66
N GLY A 184 65.35 -10.31 -0.49
CA GLY A 184 66.62 -10.54 -1.17
C GLY A 184 67.28 -9.27 -1.72
N ASN A 185 68.59 -9.37 -2.01
CA ASN A 185 69.43 -8.25 -2.44
C ASN A 185 69.51 -8.07 -3.96
N SER A 186 68.88 -8.96 -4.73
CA SER A 186 68.79 -8.94 -6.19
C SER A 186 67.32 -8.88 -6.66
N PRO A 187 67.00 -8.25 -7.80
CA PRO A 187 65.65 -8.29 -8.37
C PRO A 187 65.18 -9.72 -8.66
N ALA A 188 63.99 -10.08 -8.15
CA ALA A 188 63.51 -11.46 -8.21
C ALA A 188 62.02 -11.53 -8.55
N GLN A 189 61.63 -12.46 -9.42
CA GLN A 189 60.22 -12.83 -9.55
C GLN A 189 59.80 -13.60 -8.29
N LEU A 190 58.64 -13.27 -7.75
CA LEU A 190 58.05 -14.00 -6.62
C LEU A 190 57.01 -15.01 -7.13
N VAL A 191 56.75 -16.04 -6.34
CA VAL A 191 55.71 -17.04 -6.60
C VAL A 191 54.83 -17.15 -5.36
N ALA A 192 53.52 -17.21 -5.56
CA ALA A 192 52.54 -17.48 -4.49
C ALA A 192 51.60 -18.61 -4.91
N ARG A 193 51.14 -19.40 -3.93
CA ARG A 193 50.16 -20.49 -4.07
C ARG A 193 49.22 -20.52 -2.87
N VAL A 194 48.03 -21.07 -3.07
CA VAL A 194 47.01 -21.28 -2.04
C VAL A 194 46.86 -22.76 -1.73
N VAL A 195 46.69 -23.07 -0.44
CA VAL A 195 46.52 -24.43 0.09
C VAL A 195 45.45 -24.45 1.20
N PRO A 196 44.61 -25.49 1.32
CA PRO A 196 43.81 -25.71 2.51
C PRO A 196 44.70 -26.28 3.63
N LEU A 197 44.45 -25.86 4.87
CA LEU A 197 45.19 -26.30 6.06
C LEU A 197 44.32 -27.10 7.02
N ASP A 198 44.96 -27.99 7.78
CA ASP A 198 44.36 -28.67 8.93
C ASP A 198 44.28 -27.77 10.18
N SER A 199 43.76 -28.31 11.28
CA SER A 199 43.67 -27.59 12.56
C SER A 199 45.03 -27.15 13.11
N ASN A 200 46.11 -27.85 12.77
CA ASN A 200 47.50 -27.60 13.17
C ASN A 200 48.25 -26.62 12.23
N ASN A 201 47.56 -26.03 11.26
CA ASN A 201 48.10 -25.17 10.19
C ASN A 201 49.02 -25.90 9.19
N LEU A 202 48.86 -27.22 9.01
CA LEU A 202 49.61 -28.01 8.02
C LEU A 202 48.79 -28.18 6.73
N PRO A 203 49.40 -28.11 5.53
CA PRO A 203 48.69 -28.37 4.27
C PRO A 203 48.03 -29.76 4.23
N LEU A 204 46.79 -29.82 3.75
CA LEU A 204 46.07 -31.10 3.64
C LEU A 204 46.77 -32.06 2.64
N PRO A 205 46.65 -33.39 2.81
CA PRO A 205 47.25 -34.36 1.91
C PRO A 205 46.86 -34.13 0.45
N GLY A 206 47.85 -34.02 -0.43
CA GLY A 206 47.68 -33.69 -1.86
C GLY A 206 47.80 -32.19 -2.21
N PHE A 207 47.86 -31.30 -1.21
CA PHE A 207 48.01 -29.85 -1.41
C PHE A 207 49.39 -29.31 -1.02
N THR A 208 50.38 -30.17 -0.81
CA THR A 208 51.77 -29.78 -0.47
C THR A 208 52.41 -28.93 -1.58
N PRO A 209 53.09 -27.80 -1.27
CA PRO A 209 53.73 -26.95 -2.28
C PRO A 209 54.67 -27.69 -3.24
N GLU A 210 55.40 -28.69 -2.74
CA GLU A 210 56.38 -29.45 -3.51
C GLU A 210 55.75 -30.39 -4.56
N GLN A 211 54.46 -30.71 -4.42
CA GLN A 211 53.70 -31.46 -5.44
C GLN A 211 53.15 -30.53 -6.53
N SER A 212 53.16 -29.20 -6.33
CA SER A 212 52.68 -28.22 -7.32
C SER A 212 53.68 -27.96 -8.46
N TYR A 213 54.94 -28.39 -8.38
CA TYR A 213 55.96 -28.04 -9.38
C TYR A 213 55.70 -28.56 -10.81
N THR A 214 54.76 -29.48 -10.99
CA THR A 214 54.47 -30.09 -12.30
C THR A 214 53.20 -29.58 -12.98
N HIS A 215 52.34 -28.80 -12.30
CA HIS A 215 51.03 -28.36 -12.82
C HIS A 215 50.64 -26.97 -12.29
N GLU A 216 49.78 -26.26 -13.05
CA GLU A 216 49.25 -24.92 -12.74
C GLU A 216 48.21 -24.90 -11.58
N GLN A 217 48.07 -26.00 -10.84
CA GLN A 217 46.87 -26.36 -10.07
C GLN A 217 46.67 -25.63 -8.73
N ASN A 218 47.65 -24.89 -8.20
CA ASN A 218 47.59 -24.32 -6.84
C ASN A 218 47.51 -22.78 -6.82
N ILE A 219 47.08 -22.13 -7.91
CA ILE A 219 46.65 -20.71 -7.90
C ILE A 219 45.19 -20.56 -7.46
N SER A 220 44.39 -21.62 -7.54
CA SER A 220 43.05 -21.73 -6.98
C SER A 220 42.74 -23.19 -6.67
N TYR A 221 41.78 -23.47 -5.79
CA TYR A 221 41.33 -24.83 -5.53
C TYR A 221 39.86 -24.85 -5.06
N GLN A 222 39.28 -26.06 -5.08
CA GLN A 222 37.97 -26.36 -4.48
C GLN A 222 38.15 -27.48 -3.44
N HIS A 223 37.64 -27.29 -2.23
CA HIS A 223 37.65 -28.31 -1.18
C HIS A 223 36.46 -28.15 -0.25
N ASP A 224 35.76 -29.25 0.07
CA ASP A 224 34.57 -29.29 0.93
C ASP A 224 33.51 -28.19 0.64
N GLY A 225 33.33 -27.89 -0.65
CA GLY A 225 32.40 -26.87 -1.15
C GLY A 225 32.95 -25.43 -1.16
N TRP A 226 34.05 -25.16 -0.47
CA TRP A 226 34.76 -23.88 -0.51
C TRP A 226 35.52 -23.71 -1.83
N LEU A 227 35.55 -22.48 -2.35
CA LEU A 227 36.36 -22.06 -3.50
C LEU A 227 37.36 -21.00 -3.04
N VAL A 228 38.63 -21.17 -3.40
CA VAL A 228 39.71 -20.24 -3.04
C VAL A 228 40.53 -19.93 -4.28
N GLY A 229 40.91 -18.66 -4.50
CA GLY A 229 41.73 -18.27 -5.65
C GLY A 229 42.59 -17.02 -5.44
N LEU A 230 43.81 -17.06 -5.97
CA LEU A 230 44.70 -15.90 -6.05
C LEU A 230 44.46 -15.10 -7.34
N PHE A 231 44.29 -13.80 -7.17
CA PHE A 231 44.15 -12.81 -8.23
C PHE A 231 45.35 -11.86 -8.22
N ASN A 232 45.54 -11.14 -9.33
CA ASN A 232 46.65 -10.19 -9.50
C ASN A 232 48.07 -10.78 -9.34
N VAL A 233 48.21 -12.12 -9.36
CA VAL A 233 49.50 -12.84 -9.35
C VAL A 233 50.49 -12.42 -10.44
N HIS A 234 50.02 -11.79 -11.52
CA HIS A 234 50.88 -11.24 -12.57
C HIS A 234 51.79 -10.10 -12.07
N HIS A 235 51.41 -9.40 -11.00
CA HIS A 235 52.26 -8.41 -10.33
C HIS A 235 53.55 -9.02 -9.76
N LEU A 236 53.53 -10.31 -9.38
CA LEU A 236 54.68 -11.00 -8.77
C LEU A 236 55.90 -11.11 -9.71
N ASN A 237 55.71 -10.92 -11.02
CA ASN A 237 56.78 -10.85 -12.00
C ASN A 237 57.53 -9.50 -11.98
N GLY A 238 57.03 -8.51 -11.24
CA GLY A 238 57.57 -7.16 -11.16
C GLY A 238 57.38 -6.31 -12.43
N PRO A 239 57.82 -5.04 -12.40
CA PRO A 239 57.70 -4.12 -13.53
C PRO A 239 58.38 -4.68 -14.79
N SER A 240 57.63 -4.72 -15.89
CA SER A 240 58.05 -5.28 -17.19
C SER A 240 58.51 -6.75 -17.16
N GLY A 241 58.20 -7.50 -16.10
CA GLY A 241 58.58 -8.91 -15.94
C GLY A 241 60.02 -9.16 -15.46
N ASN A 242 60.77 -8.11 -15.13
CA ASN A 242 62.20 -8.18 -14.75
C ASN A 242 62.42 -8.54 -13.26
N GLY A 243 61.40 -9.03 -12.57
CA GLY A 243 61.43 -9.25 -11.12
C GLY A 243 61.10 -7.99 -10.31
N ILE A 244 60.80 -8.21 -9.04
CA ILE A 244 60.56 -7.18 -8.03
C ILE A 244 61.93 -6.81 -7.43
N GLY A 245 62.26 -5.52 -7.41
CA GLY A 245 63.55 -5.04 -6.89
C GLY A 245 63.79 -5.40 -5.42
N ALA A 246 65.05 -5.35 -5.00
CA ALA A 246 65.43 -5.56 -3.60
C ALA A 246 64.64 -4.62 -2.67
N ASN A 247 64.19 -5.14 -1.52
CA ASN A 247 63.32 -4.46 -0.54
C ASN A 247 61.97 -3.93 -1.09
N SER A 248 61.61 -4.25 -2.33
CA SER A 248 60.40 -3.72 -2.98
C SER A 248 59.17 -4.59 -2.69
N GLN A 249 58.02 -3.94 -2.56
CA GLN A 249 56.73 -4.56 -2.25
C GLN A 249 55.90 -4.82 -3.51
N VAL A 250 54.97 -5.76 -3.39
CA VAL A 250 53.97 -6.12 -4.39
C VAL A 250 52.67 -6.53 -3.69
N THR A 251 51.51 -6.31 -4.33
CA THR A 251 50.22 -6.80 -3.85
C THR A 251 49.64 -7.88 -4.75
N ILE A 252 49.02 -8.88 -4.14
CA ILE A 252 48.11 -9.86 -4.77
C ILE A 252 46.80 -9.85 -4.00
N ASP A 253 45.72 -10.35 -4.59
CA ASP A 253 44.48 -10.56 -3.83
C ASP A 253 44.20 -12.06 -3.66
N ILE A 254 43.53 -12.42 -2.58
CA ILE A 254 42.91 -13.72 -2.39
C ILE A 254 41.41 -13.55 -2.29
N GLU A 255 40.67 -14.32 -3.09
CA GLU A 255 39.21 -14.43 -3.03
C GLU A 255 38.84 -15.77 -2.40
N ILE A 256 37.91 -15.74 -1.45
CA ILE A 256 37.39 -16.93 -0.75
C ILE A 256 35.87 -16.90 -0.82
N GLN A 257 35.28 -18.01 -1.27
CA GLN A 257 33.85 -18.25 -1.27
C GLN A 257 33.53 -19.50 -0.43
N PRO A 258 32.70 -19.39 0.61
CA PRO A 258 32.23 -20.54 1.35
C PRO A 258 31.13 -21.29 0.58
N PRO A 259 30.85 -22.55 0.91
CA PRO A 259 29.64 -23.23 0.48
C PRO A 259 28.37 -22.50 0.98
N SER A 260 27.25 -22.70 0.27
CA SER A 260 25.92 -22.19 0.64
C SER A 260 25.29 -22.98 1.80
N ILE A 261 25.94 -22.94 2.96
CA ILE A 261 25.52 -23.58 4.21
C ILE A 261 25.64 -22.59 5.37
N THR A 262 24.77 -22.70 6.36
CA THR A 262 24.62 -21.70 7.43
C THR A 262 25.73 -21.70 8.49
N SER A 263 26.66 -22.66 8.46
CA SER A 263 27.82 -22.68 9.34
C SER A 263 28.97 -23.50 8.74
N GLY A 264 30.19 -23.07 9.00
CA GLY A 264 31.41 -23.70 8.49
C GLY A 264 32.64 -22.86 8.80
N ALA A 265 33.80 -23.51 8.84
CA ALA A 265 35.09 -22.86 9.05
C ALA A 265 36.17 -23.52 8.20
N MET A 266 37.15 -22.74 7.76
CA MET A 266 38.23 -23.18 6.89
C MET A 266 39.50 -22.40 7.21
N LYS A 267 40.65 -23.07 7.18
CA LYS A 267 41.96 -22.42 7.22
C LYS A 267 42.60 -22.41 5.85
N VAL A 268 42.96 -21.23 5.37
CA VAL A 268 43.59 -21.05 4.06
C VAL A 268 45.02 -20.55 4.24
N GLY A 269 45.97 -21.35 3.79
CA GLY A 269 47.38 -20.98 3.75
C GLY A 269 47.73 -20.34 2.42
N ILE A 270 48.46 -19.23 2.46
CA ILE A 270 49.10 -18.64 1.27
C ILE A 270 50.59 -18.81 1.44
N VAL A 271 51.19 -19.63 0.58
CA VAL A 271 52.63 -19.94 0.58
C VAL A 271 53.29 -19.12 -0.52
N ALA A 272 54.40 -18.45 -0.21
CA ALA A 272 55.15 -17.66 -1.16
C ALA A 272 56.67 -17.84 -1.04
N TRP A 273 57.38 -17.68 -2.15
CA TRP A 273 58.84 -17.85 -2.25
C TRP A 273 59.41 -17.01 -3.40
N SER A 274 60.74 -16.89 -3.47
CA SER A 274 61.41 -16.32 -4.65
C SER A 274 61.59 -17.40 -5.72
N ALA A 275 61.27 -17.12 -6.98
CA ALA A 275 61.38 -18.08 -8.08
C ALA A 275 62.80 -18.70 -8.22
N TYR A 276 63.83 -17.98 -7.75
CA TYR A 276 65.23 -18.41 -7.76
C TYR A 276 65.67 -19.16 -6.49
N ASN A 277 64.85 -19.18 -5.43
CA ASN A 277 65.08 -19.93 -4.19
C ASN A 277 63.76 -20.51 -3.66
N PRO A 278 63.29 -21.66 -4.21
CA PRO A 278 62.04 -22.30 -3.81
C PRO A 278 62.11 -23.07 -2.50
N THR A 279 63.30 -23.22 -1.91
CA THR A 279 63.49 -23.87 -0.59
C THR A 279 63.18 -22.94 0.59
N GLU A 280 63.35 -21.63 0.42
CA GLU A 280 63.02 -20.61 1.44
C GLU A 280 61.60 -20.06 1.21
N SER A 281 60.59 -20.83 1.63
CA SER A 281 59.17 -20.45 1.52
C SER A 281 58.61 -19.90 2.84
N VAL A 282 57.82 -18.83 2.73
CA VAL A 282 57.05 -18.24 3.82
C VAL A 282 55.56 -18.58 3.66
N MET A 283 54.82 -18.66 4.77
CA MET A 283 53.37 -18.87 4.76
C MET A 283 52.68 -17.85 5.68
N ILE A 284 51.54 -17.34 5.25
CA ILE A 284 50.53 -16.72 6.13
C ILE A 284 49.22 -17.52 6.10
N VAL A 285 48.42 -17.38 7.15
CA VAL A 285 47.15 -18.08 7.35
C VAL A 285 46.00 -17.07 7.41
N ILE A 286 44.89 -17.42 6.74
CA ILE A 286 43.60 -16.78 6.88
C ILE A 286 42.63 -17.77 7.54
N ASP A 287 42.08 -17.39 8.69
CA ASP A 287 41.02 -18.13 9.39
C ASP A 287 39.64 -17.67 8.87
N SER A 288 39.05 -18.41 7.93
CA SER A 288 37.76 -18.09 7.31
C SER A 288 36.60 -18.78 8.03
N ASN A 289 35.56 -18.03 8.40
CA ASN A 289 34.37 -18.54 9.10
C ASN A 289 33.10 -18.02 8.44
N ILE A 290 32.06 -18.86 8.37
CA ILE A 290 30.72 -18.46 7.92
C ILE A 290 29.97 -17.82 9.09
N SER A 291 29.41 -16.62 8.89
CA SER A 291 28.42 -16.00 9.79
C SER A 291 27.07 -15.95 9.11
N TRP A 292 26.08 -16.66 9.67
CA TRP A 292 24.70 -16.57 9.25
C TRP A 292 23.95 -15.57 10.14
N GLU A 293 23.66 -14.42 9.58
CA GLU A 293 22.91 -13.35 10.24
C GLU A 293 21.45 -13.45 9.80
N ARG A 294 20.54 -13.49 10.78
CA ARG A 294 19.13 -13.83 10.59
C ARG A 294 18.27 -12.63 10.96
N GLY A 295 17.24 -12.39 10.16
CA GLY A 295 16.32 -11.27 10.35
C GLY A 295 15.14 -11.38 9.41
N GLY A 296 14.08 -10.60 9.66
CA GLY A 296 13.01 -10.43 8.70
C GLY A 296 11.91 -9.51 9.21
N ASP A 297 11.41 -8.68 8.31
CA ASP A 297 10.40 -7.67 8.64
C ASP A 297 9.01 -8.16 8.22
N LEU A 298 8.03 -7.89 9.08
CA LEU A 298 6.61 -8.21 8.86
C LEU A 298 5.90 -6.98 8.27
N LEU A 299 5.22 -7.16 7.14
CA LEU A 299 4.41 -6.12 6.50
C LEU A 299 2.98 -6.64 6.33
N VAL A 300 2.02 -5.98 6.97
CA VAL A 300 0.59 -6.35 6.90
C VAL A 300 -0.18 -5.25 6.17
N ASN A 301 -1.03 -5.66 5.22
CA ASN A 301 -1.94 -4.78 4.49
C ASN A 301 -3.35 -5.38 4.53
N ASP A 302 -4.21 -4.82 5.38
CA ASP A 302 -5.56 -5.33 5.62
C ASP A 302 -6.66 -4.46 4.99
N ASN A 303 -7.86 -5.01 4.88
CA ASN A 303 -9.09 -4.25 4.61
C ASN A 303 -10.13 -4.32 5.75
N CYS A 304 -9.68 -4.65 6.97
CA CYS A 304 -10.50 -4.81 8.17
C CYS A 304 -10.65 -3.50 8.96
N ASN A 305 -9.64 -2.62 8.90
CA ASN A 305 -9.59 -1.34 9.59
C ASN A 305 -10.51 -0.24 8.99
N GLY A 306 -11.12 -0.47 7.82
CA GLY A 306 -11.86 0.55 7.05
C GLY A 306 -13.38 0.47 7.11
N ASP A 307 -13.95 -0.73 7.07
CA ASP A 307 -15.40 -0.99 7.05
C ASP A 307 -15.76 -1.99 8.16
N ASP A 308 -16.90 -1.78 8.82
CA ASP A 308 -17.36 -2.69 9.87
C ASP A 308 -17.76 -4.07 9.28
N VAL A 309 -17.34 -5.17 9.93
CA VAL A 309 -17.57 -6.53 9.41
C VAL A 309 -18.84 -7.14 9.96
N LEU A 310 -19.76 -7.55 9.09
CA LEU A 310 -21.04 -8.18 9.47
C LEU A 310 -20.87 -9.57 10.13
N PRO A 311 -21.82 -9.97 11.01
CA PRO A 311 -21.93 -11.35 11.49
C PRO A 311 -21.85 -12.40 10.37
N ASN A 312 -20.96 -13.37 10.52
CA ASN A 312 -20.64 -14.43 9.56
C ASN A 312 -20.06 -13.96 8.20
N HIS A 313 -19.65 -12.69 8.09
CA HIS A 313 -18.84 -12.19 6.98
C HIS A 313 -17.36 -12.16 7.38
N SER A 314 -16.49 -11.97 6.39
CA SER A 314 -15.04 -11.91 6.58
C SER A 314 -14.38 -10.71 5.91
N CYS A 315 -13.28 -10.25 6.50
CA CYS A 315 -12.29 -9.37 5.90
C CYS A 315 -10.98 -10.14 5.67
N ASN A 316 -10.06 -9.57 4.88
CA ASN A 316 -8.81 -10.22 4.53
C ASN A 316 -7.61 -9.29 4.74
N ALA A 317 -6.46 -9.86 5.10
CA ALA A 317 -5.18 -9.18 5.12
C ALA A 317 -4.14 -9.94 4.29
N VAL A 318 -3.35 -9.21 3.52
CA VAL A 318 -2.16 -9.73 2.85
C VAL A 318 -0.98 -9.57 3.80
N ILE A 319 -0.29 -10.67 4.05
CA ILE A 319 0.90 -10.71 4.90
C ILE A 319 2.11 -10.90 3.99
N SER A 320 2.94 -9.86 3.92
CA SER A 320 4.22 -9.88 3.23
C SER A 320 5.36 -9.97 4.25
N ILE A 321 6.43 -10.67 3.86
CA ILE A 321 7.65 -10.81 4.67
C ILE A 321 8.83 -10.36 3.81
N VAL A 322 9.76 -9.63 4.42
CA VAL A 322 11.06 -9.28 3.86
C VAL A 322 12.13 -10.09 4.59
N ASN A 323 13.02 -10.79 3.89
CA ASN A 323 14.22 -11.36 4.51
C ASN A 323 15.30 -10.28 4.64
N THR A 324 15.61 -9.89 5.87
CA THR A 324 16.66 -8.90 6.21
C THR A 324 17.94 -9.55 6.76
N GLY A 325 18.01 -10.88 6.78
CA GLY A 325 19.22 -11.66 7.06
C GLY A 325 20.15 -11.76 5.85
N ASN A 326 21.31 -12.42 6.02
CA ASN A 326 22.35 -12.50 5.00
C ASN A 326 22.33 -13.77 4.11
N PHE A 327 21.32 -14.62 4.27
CA PHE A 327 21.16 -15.86 3.51
C PHE A 327 19.68 -16.29 3.44
N GLU A 328 19.36 -17.36 2.71
CA GLU A 328 18.05 -18.00 2.72
C GLU A 328 17.66 -18.41 4.16
N ASP A 329 16.41 -18.12 4.55
CA ASP A 329 15.85 -18.50 5.85
C ASP A 329 14.37 -18.87 5.75
N ALA A 330 13.86 -19.55 6.78
CA ALA A 330 12.52 -20.10 6.85
C ALA A 330 11.73 -19.53 8.04
N TYR A 331 10.57 -18.98 7.71
CA TYR A 331 9.72 -18.18 8.58
C TYR A 331 8.41 -18.92 8.90
N GLU A 332 7.86 -18.66 10.08
CA GLU A 332 6.56 -19.13 10.55
C GLU A 332 5.67 -17.93 10.92
N ILE A 333 4.44 -17.94 10.41
CA ILE A 333 3.39 -16.96 10.71
C ILE A 333 2.42 -17.61 11.69
N ASN A 334 2.32 -17.02 12.88
CA ASN A 334 1.31 -17.36 13.88
C ASN A 334 0.29 -16.23 13.99
N VAL A 335 -0.97 -16.55 14.28
CA VAL A 335 -2.03 -15.56 14.51
C VAL A 335 -2.80 -15.93 15.77
N GLU A 336 -2.93 -14.97 16.68
CA GLU A 336 -3.76 -15.06 17.89
C GLU A 336 -4.88 -14.02 17.78
N ALA A 337 -6.13 -14.43 17.94
CA ALA A 337 -7.32 -13.58 17.76
C ALA A 337 -8.36 -13.82 18.86
N ASN A 338 -9.32 -12.91 19.01
CA ASN A 338 -10.43 -13.10 19.95
C ASN A 338 -11.21 -14.39 19.67
N SER A 339 -11.80 -15.00 20.70
CA SER A 339 -12.54 -16.27 20.63
C SER A 339 -13.81 -16.29 19.75
N TRP A 340 -14.17 -15.15 19.14
CA TRP A 340 -15.28 -14.96 18.21
C TRP A 340 -14.81 -14.51 16.81
N LEU A 341 -13.50 -14.30 16.63
CA LEU A 341 -12.84 -14.09 15.35
C LEU A 341 -12.14 -15.38 14.94
N ARG A 342 -12.65 -16.00 13.88
CA ARG A 342 -11.98 -17.13 13.24
C ARG A 342 -10.92 -16.62 12.28
N ALA A 343 -9.67 -16.86 12.62
CA ALA A 343 -8.50 -16.57 11.80
C ALA A 343 -8.08 -17.81 11.00
N GLU A 344 -8.04 -17.70 9.68
CA GLU A 344 -7.52 -18.74 8.78
C GLU A 344 -6.38 -18.19 7.91
N LEU A 345 -5.21 -18.83 7.98
CA LEU A 345 -4.05 -18.51 7.13
C LEU A 345 -4.03 -19.42 5.90
N SER A 346 -3.79 -18.84 4.71
CA SER A 346 -3.56 -19.62 3.48
C SER A 346 -2.23 -20.38 3.48
N ARG A 347 -1.27 -19.95 4.30
CA ARG A 347 0.05 -20.58 4.50
C ARG A 347 0.60 -20.20 5.88
N HIS A 348 1.17 -21.17 6.60
CA HIS A 348 1.80 -20.94 7.91
C HIS A 348 3.32 -20.74 7.85
N THR A 349 4.01 -21.30 6.86
CA THR A 349 5.48 -21.20 6.74
C THR A 349 5.91 -20.86 5.33
N THR A 350 6.93 -20.01 5.17
CA THR A 350 7.54 -19.70 3.87
C THR A 350 9.07 -19.67 3.97
N VAL A 351 9.74 -19.78 2.83
CA VAL A 351 11.20 -19.70 2.71
C VAL A 351 11.52 -18.56 1.75
N LEU A 352 12.48 -17.71 2.11
CA LEU A 352 12.86 -16.52 1.35
C LEU A 352 14.37 -16.44 1.17
N SER A 353 14.82 -16.11 -0.03
CA SER A 353 16.21 -15.78 -0.35
C SER A 353 16.67 -14.52 0.39
N LYS A 354 17.99 -14.29 0.46
CA LYS A 354 18.54 -13.00 0.92
C LYS A 354 17.89 -11.83 0.15
N ASP A 355 17.53 -10.76 0.87
CA ASP A 355 16.91 -9.53 0.33
C ASP A 355 15.56 -9.76 -0.41
N GLU A 356 14.95 -10.95 -0.32
CA GLU A 356 13.67 -11.26 -0.98
C GLU A 356 12.48 -10.71 -0.18
N THR A 357 11.52 -10.12 -0.90
CA THR A 357 10.22 -9.70 -0.38
C THR A 357 9.12 -10.50 -1.07
N GLN A 358 8.22 -11.13 -0.31
CA GLN A 358 7.16 -11.98 -0.84
C GLN A 358 5.85 -11.78 -0.08
N GLU A 359 4.72 -11.77 -0.81
CA GLU A 359 3.38 -12.01 -0.26
C GLU A 359 3.32 -13.46 0.26
N ALA A 360 3.62 -13.65 1.54
CA ALA A 360 3.85 -14.95 2.14
C ALA A 360 2.55 -15.70 2.47
N ALA A 361 1.51 -14.97 2.89
CA ALA A 361 0.20 -15.53 3.22
C ALA A 361 -0.93 -14.52 3.02
N THR A 362 -2.15 -15.04 3.01
CA THR A 362 -3.39 -14.28 3.18
C THR A 362 -4.03 -14.76 4.47
N LEU A 363 -4.43 -13.82 5.32
CA LEU A 363 -5.19 -14.07 6.53
C LEU A 363 -6.65 -13.68 6.29
N THR A 364 -7.56 -14.64 6.44
CA THR A 364 -9.01 -14.40 6.45
C THR A 364 -9.48 -14.30 7.89
N LEU A 365 -10.14 -13.21 8.26
CA LEU A 365 -10.76 -13.01 9.59
C LEU A 365 -12.28 -13.04 9.44
N THR A 366 -12.95 -13.98 10.10
CA THR A 366 -14.42 -14.16 10.02
C THR A 366 -15.06 -13.95 11.39
N VAL A 367 -16.13 -13.14 11.46
CA VAL A 367 -16.92 -12.91 12.68
C VAL A 367 -17.86 -14.11 12.88
N GLU A 368 -17.58 -15.01 13.81
CA GLU A 368 -18.41 -16.22 13.99
C GLU A 368 -19.66 -15.94 14.84
N GLY A 369 -20.83 -16.08 14.22
CA GLY A 369 -22.13 -15.94 14.88
C GLY A 369 -22.57 -14.49 15.11
N MET A 370 -23.64 -14.33 15.91
CA MET A 370 -24.28 -13.04 16.21
C MET A 370 -23.51 -12.27 17.30
N VAL A 371 -22.25 -11.95 17.04
CA VAL A 371 -21.42 -11.11 17.92
C VAL A 371 -22.05 -9.71 18.05
N PRO A 372 -22.13 -9.11 19.26
CA PRO A 372 -22.81 -7.84 19.43
C PRO A 372 -22.29 -6.73 18.52
N ALA A 373 -23.20 -5.91 17.96
CA ALA A 373 -22.83 -4.77 17.12
C ALA A 373 -21.85 -3.83 17.84
N PHE A 374 -20.93 -3.24 17.08
CA PHE A 374 -19.85 -2.39 17.58
C PHE A 374 -18.86 -3.06 18.55
N SER A 375 -18.89 -4.39 18.70
CA SER A 375 -17.83 -5.12 19.41
C SER A 375 -16.49 -4.90 18.72
N HIS A 376 -15.48 -4.51 19.50
CA HIS A 376 -14.09 -4.40 19.05
C HIS A 376 -13.35 -5.71 19.30
N GLY A 377 -12.63 -6.18 18.29
CA GLY A 377 -11.73 -7.33 18.35
C GLY A 377 -10.38 -7.01 17.72
N TYR A 378 -9.43 -7.91 17.91
CA TYR A 378 -8.08 -7.85 17.40
C TYR A 378 -7.62 -9.22 16.89
N ALA A 379 -6.71 -9.19 15.91
CA ALA A 379 -5.93 -10.33 15.47
C ALA A 379 -4.45 -9.94 15.42
N THR A 380 -3.66 -10.49 16.34
CA THR A 380 -2.23 -10.25 16.44
C THR A 380 -1.48 -11.30 15.62
N ILE A 381 -0.82 -10.84 14.57
CA ILE A 381 0.05 -11.63 13.69
C ILE A 381 1.45 -11.58 14.28
N THR A 382 2.10 -12.74 14.46
CA THR A 382 3.48 -12.85 14.95
C THR A 382 4.35 -13.55 13.92
N LEU A 383 5.38 -12.86 13.45
CA LEU A 383 6.43 -13.41 12.59
C LEU A 383 7.52 -14.06 13.46
N LYS A 384 7.81 -15.34 13.19
CA LYS A 384 8.87 -16.09 13.85
C LYS A 384 9.82 -16.72 12.84
N LEU A 385 11.04 -17.00 13.28
CA LEU A 385 11.91 -17.98 12.64
C LEU A 385 11.47 -19.40 13.05
N ILE A 386 11.72 -20.43 12.22
CA ILE A 386 11.41 -21.83 12.58
C ILE A 386 12.14 -22.31 13.86
N SER A 387 13.17 -21.60 14.33
CA SER A 387 13.82 -21.80 15.64
C SER A 387 12.98 -21.33 16.84
N GLY A 388 11.81 -20.72 16.62
CA GLY A 388 10.90 -20.21 17.66
C GLY A 388 11.18 -18.76 18.12
N GLU A 389 12.18 -18.11 17.54
CA GLU A 389 12.53 -16.71 17.81
C GLU A 389 11.53 -15.76 17.12
N ILE A 390 11.03 -14.76 17.85
CA ILE A 390 10.07 -13.77 17.35
C ILE A 390 10.83 -12.59 16.76
N LEU A 391 10.55 -12.27 15.49
CA LEU A 391 11.17 -11.15 14.78
C LEU A 391 10.34 -9.87 14.86
N GLY A 392 9.02 -10.00 14.73
CA GLY A 392 8.10 -8.88 14.72
C GLY A 392 6.66 -9.33 14.93
N SER A 393 5.79 -8.37 15.24
CA SER A 393 4.36 -8.63 15.40
C SER A 393 3.57 -7.37 15.05
N GLU A 394 2.46 -7.58 14.35
CA GLU A 394 1.49 -6.56 13.94
C GLU A 394 0.10 -6.95 14.44
N THR A 395 -0.79 -5.99 14.65
CA THR A 395 -2.15 -6.26 15.13
C THR A 395 -3.18 -5.54 14.28
N ILE A 396 -4.09 -6.32 13.69
CA ILE A 396 -5.27 -5.82 12.98
C ILE A 396 -6.36 -5.59 14.02
N GLU A 397 -6.97 -4.40 14.05
CA GLU A 397 -8.20 -4.15 14.79
C GLU A 397 -9.42 -4.37 13.87
N LEU A 398 -10.55 -4.77 14.46
CA LEU A 398 -11.79 -5.04 13.74
C LEU A 398 -12.98 -4.62 14.60
N ARG A 399 -13.98 -3.99 13.98
CA ARG A 399 -15.27 -3.70 14.63
C ARG A 399 -16.42 -4.40 13.92
N VAL A 400 -17.33 -4.98 14.70
CA VAL A 400 -18.48 -5.74 14.19
C VAL A 400 -19.60 -4.80 13.74
N ALA A 401 -20.11 -4.98 12.53
CA ALA A 401 -21.19 -4.16 11.98
C ALA A 401 -22.55 -4.46 12.63
N PRO A 402 -23.46 -3.47 12.66
CA PRO A 402 -24.86 -3.70 12.98
C PRO A 402 -25.58 -4.43 11.83
N LEU A 403 -26.03 -5.65 12.11
CA LEU A 403 -26.99 -6.39 11.32
C LEU A 403 -28.39 -6.10 11.88
N VAL A 404 -29.11 -5.16 11.26
CA VAL A 404 -30.52 -4.90 11.56
C VAL A 404 -31.38 -6.02 10.96
N ASN A 405 -32.22 -6.64 11.79
CA ASN A 405 -33.20 -7.65 11.38
C ASN A 405 -34.38 -7.64 12.37
N TRP A 406 -35.61 -7.61 11.86
CA TRP A 406 -36.84 -7.47 12.65
C TRP A 406 -37.88 -8.49 12.21
N GLU A 407 -38.58 -9.08 13.17
CA GLU A 407 -39.64 -10.06 12.95
C GLU A 407 -40.96 -9.56 13.54
N LEU A 408 -41.98 -9.40 12.69
CA LEU A 408 -43.37 -9.18 13.10
C LEU A 408 -43.99 -10.54 13.44
N GLN A 409 -44.07 -10.86 14.73
CA GLN A 409 -44.47 -12.19 15.18
C GLN A 409 -45.99 -12.39 15.20
N THR A 410 -46.77 -11.35 15.51
CA THR A 410 -48.23 -11.46 15.65
C THR A 410 -48.90 -10.12 15.41
N VAL A 411 -50.03 -10.16 14.69
CA VAL A 411 -50.97 -9.06 14.50
C VAL A 411 -52.35 -9.55 14.98
N GLU A 412 -52.82 -9.06 16.13
CA GLU A 412 -54.13 -9.41 16.68
C GLU A 412 -55.12 -8.25 16.46
N SER A 413 -56.01 -8.37 15.47
CA SER A 413 -57.12 -7.42 15.29
C SER A 413 -58.33 -7.82 16.14
N THR A 414 -58.90 -6.85 16.85
CA THR A 414 -60.06 -7.02 17.73
C THR A 414 -61.02 -5.85 17.59
N THR A 415 -62.28 -6.14 17.28
CA THR A 415 -63.37 -5.15 17.22
C THR A 415 -64.25 -5.27 18.48
N ASP A 416 -64.37 -4.19 19.26
CA ASP A 416 -65.27 -4.14 20.42
C ASP A 416 -66.74 -3.99 19.98
N SER A 417 -67.65 -4.38 20.88
CA SER A 417 -69.11 -4.14 20.92
C SER A 417 -69.60 -2.70 20.72
N LYS A 418 -68.69 -1.77 20.38
CA LYS A 418 -68.92 -0.34 20.13
C LYS A 418 -68.32 0.13 18.80
N ASP A 419 -67.97 -0.80 17.92
CA ASP A 419 -67.30 -0.52 16.64
C ASP A 419 -65.92 0.15 16.82
N ASN A 420 -65.18 -0.26 17.86
CA ASN A 420 -63.80 0.18 18.07
C ASN A 420 -62.87 -0.90 17.53
N VAL A 421 -62.12 -0.60 16.47
CA VAL A 421 -61.09 -1.51 15.94
C VAL A 421 -59.79 -1.25 16.67
N SER A 422 -59.15 -2.29 17.18
CA SER A 422 -57.81 -2.18 17.76
C SER A 422 -56.95 -3.39 17.42
N VAL A 423 -55.72 -3.10 16.99
CA VAL A 423 -54.76 -4.07 16.46
C VAL A 423 -53.51 -4.06 17.34
N ALA A 424 -53.17 -5.21 17.92
CA ALA A 424 -51.94 -5.38 18.67
C ALA A 424 -50.83 -5.96 17.78
N PHE A 425 -49.69 -5.30 17.76
CA PHE A 425 -48.49 -5.68 17.01
C PHE A 425 -47.42 -6.17 17.97
N THR A 426 -46.89 -7.37 17.76
CA THR A 426 -45.73 -7.88 18.50
C THR A 426 -44.52 -7.98 17.58
N MET A 427 -43.51 -7.17 17.86
CA MET A 427 -42.26 -7.07 17.09
C MET A 427 -41.10 -7.64 17.90
N ARG A 428 -40.12 -8.22 17.21
CA ARG A 428 -38.92 -8.83 17.80
C ARG A 428 -37.64 -8.42 17.07
N ASN A 429 -36.64 -7.97 17.82
CA ASN A 429 -35.30 -7.74 17.27
C ASN A 429 -34.60 -9.09 17.06
N LEU A 430 -34.19 -9.39 15.82
CA LEU A 430 -33.41 -10.56 15.43
C LEU A 430 -32.00 -10.18 14.91
N GLY A 431 -31.61 -8.92 15.07
CA GLY A 431 -30.29 -8.40 14.77
C GLY A 431 -29.23 -8.77 15.80
N ASN A 432 -28.02 -8.23 15.64
CA ASN A 432 -26.92 -8.39 16.60
C ASN A 432 -26.69 -7.17 17.50
N GLY A 433 -27.44 -6.08 17.34
CA GLY A 433 -27.29 -4.85 18.10
C GLY A 433 -28.62 -4.38 18.67
N ASP A 434 -28.54 -3.51 19.68
CA ASP A 434 -29.68 -2.77 20.18
C ASP A 434 -30.13 -1.77 19.10
N ASP A 435 -31.38 -1.83 18.69
CA ASP A 435 -31.98 -1.00 17.64
C ASP A 435 -33.24 -0.30 18.17
N GLY A 436 -33.65 0.78 17.52
CA GLY A 436 -34.91 1.46 17.78
C GLY A 436 -35.96 1.22 16.69
N LEU A 437 -37.20 1.55 17.00
CA LEU A 437 -38.28 1.62 16.01
C LEU A 437 -39.06 2.93 16.15
N GLN A 438 -39.14 3.65 15.04
CA GLN A 438 -40.05 4.76 14.81
C GLN A 438 -41.36 4.20 14.26
N VAL A 439 -42.49 4.55 14.85
CA VAL A 439 -43.79 3.97 14.48
C VAL A 439 -44.83 5.06 14.26
N SER A 440 -45.44 5.08 13.07
CA SER A 440 -46.43 6.08 12.64
C SER A 440 -47.80 5.45 12.37
N LEU A 441 -48.86 6.24 12.61
CA LEU A 441 -50.26 5.86 12.39
C LEU A 441 -50.92 6.80 11.38
N HIS A 442 -51.41 6.24 10.29
CA HIS A 442 -52.30 6.92 9.35
C HIS A 442 -53.68 6.26 9.36
N VAL A 443 -54.72 7.08 9.25
CA VAL A 443 -56.09 6.63 9.01
C VAL A 443 -56.66 7.55 7.93
N ASP A 444 -57.26 6.95 6.89
CA ASP A 444 -57.76 7.63 5.69
C ASP A 444 -58.95 8.58 5.94
N MET A 445 -59.58 8.50 7.12
CA MET A 445 -60.77 9.25 7.49
C MET A 445 -60.61 9.96 8.85
N ASN A 446 -61.31 11.09 9.00
CA ASN A 446 -61.29 11.93 10.19
C ASN A 446 -62.09 11.34 11.37
N VAL A 447 -61.59 10.25 11.95
CA VAL A 447 -62.08 9.60 13.18
C VAL A 447 -61.10 9.79 14.34
N GLU A 448 -61.54 9.59 15.58
CA GLU A 448 -60.63 9.49 16.72
C GLU A 448 -59.84 8.16 16.65
N HIS A 449 -58.51 8.27 16.72
CA HIS A 449 -57.55 7.17 16.58
C HIS A 449 -56.22 7.50 17.27
N GLY A 450 -55.44 6.48 17.60
CA GLY A 450 -54.10 6.63 18.19
C GLY A 450 -53.43 5.31 18.56
N PHE A 451 -52.24 5.41 19.13
CA PHE A 451 -51.52 4.30 19.75
C PHE A 451 -51.75 4.22 21.27
N ILE A 452 -51.62 3.00 21.79
CA ILE A 452 -51.21 2.71 23.16
C ILE A 452 -49.75 2.22 23.05
N PRO A 453 -48.77 3.12 23.23
CA PRO A 453 -47.35 2.78 23.09
C PRO A 453 -46.85 1.94 24.28
N PRO A 454 -45.71 1.23 24.12
CA PRO A 454 -45.08 0.50 25.23
C PRO A 454 -44.49 1.49 26.24
N GLY A 455 -44.41 1.10 27.52
CA GLY A 455 -44.04 2.00 28.63
C GLY A 455 -42.61 2.54 28.67
N LEU A 456 -41.82 2.34 27.61
CA LEU A 456 -40.46 2.89 27.42
C LEU A 456 -40.35 3.76 26.15
N ALA A 457 -41.44 3.94 25.39
CA ALA A 457 -41.43 4.77 24.19
C ALA A 457 -41.64 6.26 24.49
N GLU A 458 -40.96 7.12 23.74
CA GLU A 458 -41.23 8.56 23.73
C GLU A 458 -42.34 8.88 22.73
N HIS A 459 -43.20 9.85 23.06
CA HIS A 459 -44.33 10.24 22.20
C HIS A 459 -44.67 11.74 22.31
N GLY A 460 -44.96 12.38 21.17
CA GLY A 460 -45.19 13.83 21.11
C GLY A 460 -46.50 14.35 21.73
N SER A 461 -47.39 13.46 22.19
CA SER A 461 -48.67 13.87 22.77
C SER A 461 -48.59 14.12 24.28
N VAL A 462 -48.88 15.36 24.70
CA VAL A 462 -49.10 15.74 26.11
C VAL A 462 -50.59 15.72 26.49
N THR A 463 -51.49 15.88 25.51
CA THR A 463 -52.94 15.89 25.69
C THR A 463 -53.64 15.28 24.47
N GLY A 464 -53.98 13.99 24.52
CA GLY A 464 -54.60 13.24 23.44
C GLY A 464 -53.87 11.92 23.15
N ALA A 465 -54.40 11.11 22.24
CA ALA A 465 -53.77 9.85 21.86
C ALA A 465 -52.59 10.10 20.87
N PRO A 466 -51.40 9.50 21.06
CA PRO A 466 -50.26 9.70 20.17
C PRO A 466 -50.50 9.01 18.81
N ARG A 467 -50.10 9.67 17.71
CA ARG A 467 -50.09 9.11 16.34
C ARG A 467 -48.69 8.75 15.83
N TYR A 468 -47.69 9.04 16.64
CA TYR A 468 -46.29 8.67 16.47
C TYR A 468 -45.73 8.30 17.84
N PHE A 469 -44.90 7.26 17.90
CA PHE A 469 -44.01 7.01 19.02
C PHE A 469 -42.68 6.47 18.52
N GLU A 470 -41.65 6.63 19.34
CA GLU A 470 -40.30 6.16 19.08
C GLU A 470 -39.82 5.37 20.30
N ILE A 471 -39.19 4.22 20.07
CA ILE A 471 -38.63 3.39 21.14
C ILE A 471 -37.22 2.96 20.76
N ASP A 472 -36.25 3.40 21.55
CA ASP A 472 -34.83 3.11 21.35
C ASP A 472 -34.34 1.92 22.19
N GLN A 473 -33.14 1.43 21.85
CA GLN A 473 -32.35 0.49 22.65
C GLN A 473 -33.09 -0.84 22.96
N ILE A 474 -33.81 -1.40 21.98
CA ILE A 474 -34.47 -2.71 22.10
C ILE A 474 -33.42 -3.81 21.85
N PRO A 475 -33.07 -4.65 22.85
CA PRO A 475 -31.97 -5.60 22.68
C PRO A 475 -32.30 -6.80 21.78
N PRO A 476 -31.29 -7.44 21.16
CA PRO A 476 -31.44 -8.68 20.40
C PRO A 476 -32.24 -9.77 21.13
N GLY A 477 -33.16 -10.40 20.40
CA GLY A 477 -34.01 -11.48 20.87
C GLY A 477 -35.20 -11.06 21.74
N VAL A 478 -35.32 -9.77 22.11
CA VAL A 478 -36.41 -9.22 22.92
C VAL A 478 -37.65 -8.96 22.06
N ASN A 479 -38.82 -9.30 22.61
CA ASN A 479 -40.13 -8.96 22.07
C ASN A 479 -40.67 -7.71 22.76
N PHE A 480 -41.36 -6.85 22.02
CA PHE A 480 -42.26 -5.85 22.59
C PHE A 480 -43.60 -5.81 21.83
N THR A 481 -44.63 -5.28 22.50
CA THR A 481 -45.99 -5.21 21.95
C THR A 481 -46.54 -3.80 22.12
N PHE A 482 -47.19 -3.29 21.08
CA PHE A 482 -47.95 -2.04 21.10
C PHE A 482 -49.33 -2.24 20.46
N ARG A 483 -50.28 -1.32 20.69
CA ARG A 483 -51.63 -1.42 20.13
C ARG A 483 -52.04 -0.14 19.40
N ALA A 484 -52.37 -0.24 18.12
CA ALA A 484 -53.08 0.81 17.39
C ALA A 484 -54.59 0.68 17.62
N TRP A 485 -55.33 1.78 17.60
CA TRP A 485 -56.79 1.76 17.69
C TRP A 485 -57.44 2.94 16.96
N MET A 486 -58.69 2.73 16.56
CA MET A 486 -59.53 3.71 15.89
C MET A 486 -61.01 3.45 16.17
N HIS A 487 -61.82 4.51 16.16
CA HIS A 487 -63.27 4.41 16.15
C HIS A 487 -63.78 4.32 14.71
N ILE A 488 -64.64 3.34 14.43
CA ILE A 488 -65.48 3.34 13.22
C ILE A 488 -66.38 4.59 13.27
N PRO A 489 -66.52 5.38 12.17
CA PRO A 489 -67.36 6.56 12.17
C PRO A 489 -68.82 6.16 12.41
N ARG A 490 -69.62 7.05 13.02
CA ARG A 490 -71.06 6.79 13.26
C ARG A 490 -72.00 7.65 12.41
N ASN A 491 -71.56 8.85 12.04
CA ASN A 491 -72.39 9.86 11.39
C ASN A 491 -71.99 10.03 9.92
N THR A 492 -72.28 9.02 9.08
CA THR A 492 -71.93 9.01 7.65
C THR A 492 -73.17 8.74 6.80
N GLU A 493 -73.29 9.44 5.67
CA GLU A 493 -74.44 9.33 4.76
C GLU A 493 -74.36 8.13 3.82
N ALA A 494 -73.17 7.54 3.65
CA ALA A 494 -72.90 6.39 2.79
C ALA A 494 -72.09 5.32 3.53
N ASN A 495 -72.27 4.06 3.13
CA ASN A 495 -71.40 2.96 3.56
C ASN A 495 -70.01 3.14 2.93
N GLY A 496 -68.97 2.66 3.60
CA GLY A 496 -67.63 2.62 3.06
C GLY A 496 -66.73 1.67 3.84
N THR A 497 -65.48 1.60 3.41
CA THR A 497 -64.39 0.93 4.13
C THR A 497 -63.43 2.01 4.60
N LEU A 498 -62.84 1.83 5.77
CA LEU A 498 -61.81 2.72 6.32
C LEU A 498 -60.51 1.94 6.55
N THR A 499 -59.39 2.61 6.39
CA THR A 499 -58.07 1.98 6.33
C THR A 499 -57.17 2.55 7.41
N MET A 500 -56.63 1.68 8.26
CA MET A 500 -55.57 2.00 9.20
C MET A 500 -54.23 1.48 8.68
N THR A 501 -53.34 2.39 8.34
CA THR A 501 -51.96 2.07 7.95
C THR A 501 -51.05 2.33 9.14
N VAL A 502 -50.35 1.28 9.59
CA VAL A 502 -49.29 1.36 10.61
C VAL A 502 -47.95 1.11 9.92
N GLU A 503 -47.08 2.12 9.95
CA GLU A 503 -45.71 2.03 9.44
C GLU A 503 -44.73 1.94 10.61
N MET A 504 -43.83 0.96 10.55
CA MET A 504 -42.77 0.70 11.54
C MET A 504 -41.42 0.75 10.82
N GLN A 505 -40.52 1.64 11.24
CA GLN A 505 -39.23 1.89 10.59
C GLN A 505 -38.09 1.74 11.60
N SER A 506 -37.02 1.01 11.25
CA SER A 506 -35.83 0.87 12.10
C SER A 506 -35.08 2.20 12.22
N THR A 507 -34.76 2.60 13.46
CA THR A 507 -33.98 3.81 13.75
C THR A 507 -32.54 3.67 13.26
N LEU A 508 -31.93 2.48 13.40
CA LEU A 508 -30.55 2.21 12.98
C LEU A 508 -30.43 1.95 11.47
N LYS A 509 -31.49 1.50 10.79
CA LYS A 509 -31.54 1.38 9.33
C LYS A 509 -32.92 1.73 8.75
N PRO A 510 -33.16 3.00 8.37
CA PRO A 510 -34.43 3.47 7.82
C PRO A 510 -34.94 2.76 6.56
N ASP A 511 -34.09 2.07 5.79
CA ASP A 511 -34.52 1.23 4.66
C ASP A 511 -35.42 0.05 5.09
N VAL A 512 -35.37 -0.36 6.35
CA VAL A 512 -36.13 -1.48 6.90
C VAL A 512 -37.45 -0.95 7.45
N THR A 513 -38.47 -0.96 6.60
CA THR A 513 -39.85 -0.60 6.97
C THR A 513 -40.79 -1.81 6.90
N PHE A 514 -41.78 -1.82 7.80
CA PHE A 514 -42.91 -2.74 7.79
C PHE A 514 -44.19 -1.91 7.76
N ILE A 515 -45.01 -2.13 6.74
CA ILE A 515 -46.32 -1.49 6.61
C ILE A 515 -47.39 -2.57 6.85
N ASN A 516 -48.31 -2.30 7.76
CA ASN A 516 -49.53 -3.10 7.91
C ASN A 516 -50.76 -2.23 7.66
N GLU A 517 -51.65 -2.73 6.82
CA GLU A 517 -52.94 -2.11 6.53
C GLU A 517 -54.04 -2.98 7.14
N THR A 518 -54.93 -2.34 7.90
CA THR A 518 -56.13 -2.96 8.46
C THR A 518 -57.36 -2.21 7.97
N GLU A 519 -58.10 -2.85 7.07
CA GLU A 519 -59.41 -2.39 6.59
C GLU A 519 -60.52 -2.70 7.59
N ALA A 520 -61.53 -1.83 7.68
CA ALA A 520 -62.77 -2.07 8.41
C ALA A 520 -63.97 -1.44 7.69
N ASP A 521 -65.04 -2.21 7.48
CA ASP A 521 -66.27 -1.70 6.88
C ASP A 521 -67.11 -0.91 7.89
N TYR A 522 -67.76 0.15 7.41
CA TYR A 522 -68.67 0.98 8.17
C TYR A 522 -70.00 1.21 7.44
N LEU A 523 -71.10 1.11 8.18
CA LEU A 523 -72.44 1.37 7.68
C LEU A 523 -72.80 2.86 7.85
N ALA A 524 -73.49 3.40 6.85
CA ALA A 524 -74.15 4.69 6.94
C ALA A 524 -75.14 4.71 8.11
N GLU A 525 -75.42 5.89 8.65
CA GLU A 525 -76.32 6.07 9.80
C GLU A 525 -77.70 5.42 9.58
N ALA A 526 -78.23 5.48 8.35
CA ALA A 526 -79.53 4.90 7.98
C ALA A 526 -79.56 3.36 7.85
N PHE A 527 -78.40 2.68 7.77
CA PHE A 527 -78.31 1.22 7.60
C PHE A 527 -77.82 0.48 8.86
N ARG A 528 -77.64 1.19 9.97
CA ARG A 528 -77.18 0.61 11.24
C ARG A 528 -78.28 -0.18 11.94
N PRO A 529 -77.96 -1.34 12.58
CA PRO A 529 -78.95 -2.15 13.28
C PRO A 529 -79.76 -1.41 14.35
N GLU A 530 -79.21 -0.36 14.98
CA GLU A 530 -79.90 0.46 15.98
C GLU A 530 -80.85 1.52 15.37
N ASN A 531 -80.68 1.83 14.08
CA ASN A 531 -81.40 2.90 13.38
C ASN A 531 -82.40 2.37 12.32
N LEU A 532 -82.37 1.07 12.00
CA LEU A 532 -83.41 0.43 11.20
C LEU A 532 -84.76 0.52 11.93
N PRO A 533 -85.86 0.91 11.25
CA PRO A 533 -87.18 0.87 11.86
C PRO A 533 -87.58 -0.57 12.19
N GLU A 534 -88.16 -0.79 13.37
CA GLU A 534 -88.68 -2.11 13.77
C GLU A 534 -89.67 -2.63 12.70
N GLU A 535 -89.54 -3.89 12.29
CA GLU A 535 -90.43 -4.51 11.29
C GLU A 535 -91.89 -4.44 11.75
N SER A 536 -92.63 -3.54 11.12
CA SER A 536 -94.01 -3.21 11.45
C SER A 536 -94.87 -3.43 10.21
N TRP A 537 -95.97 -4.17 10.38
CA TRP A 537 -96.92 -4.48 9.30
C TRP A 537 -97.51 -3.23 8.61
N TRP A 538 -97.45 -2.06 9.27
CA TRP A 538 -97.81 -0.78 8.66
C TRP A 538 -96.77 -0.30 7.63
N LEU A 539 -95.48 -0.57 7.85
CA LEU A 539 -94.39 -0.20 6.95
C LEU A 539 -94.47 -1.02 5.65
N ASP A 540 -94.66 -2.34 5.76
CA ASP A 540 -94.92 -3.22 4.60
C ASP A 540 -96.15 -2.77 3.82
N PHE A 541 -97.22 -2.39 4.52
CA PHE A 541 -98.45 -1.89 3.90
C PHE A 541 -98.24 -0.55 3.19
N GLU A 542 -97.49 0.38 3.78
CA GLU A 542 -97.18 1.68 3.18
C GLU A 542 -96.27 1.53 1.95
N ILE A 543 -95.26 0.65 2.01
CA ILE A 543 -94.41 0.29 0.86
C ILE A 543 -95.25 -0.33 -0.26
N ALA A 544 -96.08 -1.33 0.03
CA ALA A 544 -96.94 -1.98 -0.97
C ALA A 544 -97.96 -1.00 -1.60
N VAL A 545 -98.51 -0.06 -0.81
CA VAL A 545 -99.41 0.99 -1.33
C VAL A 545 -98.64 2.00 -2.19
N ALA A 546 -97.43 2.38 -1.81
CA ALA A 546 -96.58 3.29 -2.61
C ALA A 546 -96.13 2.66 -3.94
N GLU A 547 -95.82 1.36 -3.93
CA GLU A 547 -95.42 0.61 -5.13
C GLU A 547 -96.61 0.44 -6.09
N ILE A 548 -97.78 0.01 -5.60
CA ILE A 548 -99.03 -0.02 -6.37
C ILE A 548 -99.38 1.37 -6.90
N TRP A 549 -99.20 2.43 -6.11
CA TRP A 549 -99.46 3.79 -6.55
C TRP A 549 -98.52 4.21 -7.68
N ASN A 550 -97.20 3.97 -7.57
CA ASN A 550 -96.25 4.31 -8.61
C ASN A 550 -96.50 3.55 -9.93
N GLU A 551 -96.77 2.24 -9.87
CA GLU A 551 -96.99 1.44 -11.08
C GLU A 551 -98.35 1.72 -11.74
N PHE A 552 -99.43 1.89 -10.96
CA PHE A 552 -100.79 2.02 -11.49
C PHE A 552 -101.37 3.45 -11.54
N ASN A 553 -100.61 4.47 -11.13
CA ASN A 553 -100.96 5.92 -11.23
C ASN A 553 -101.57 6.28 -12.60
N GLY A 554 -100.87 5.97 -13.71
CA GLY A 554 -101.36 6.29 -15.06
C GLY A 554 -102.66 5.57 -15.45
N LEU A 555 -102.90 4.38 -14.88
CA LEU A 555 -104.12 3.59 -15.09
C LEU A 555 -105.29 4.16 -14.26
N PHE A 556 -105.01 4.66 -13.05
CA PHE A 556 -105.99 5.38 -12.22
C PHE A 556 -106.48 6.68 -12.87
N PHE A 557 -105.57 7.52 -13.39
CA PHE A 557 -105.96 8.77 -14.05
C PHE A 557 -106.71 8.55 -15.37
N THR A 558 -106.38 7.52 -16.15
CA THR A 558 -107.11 7.21 -17.39
C THR A 558 -108.53 6.68 -17.14
N ILE A 559 -108.76 5.94 -16.05
CA ILE A 559 -110.11 5.60 -15.56
C ILE A 559 -110.89 6.87 -15.16
N LEU A 560 -110.26 7.78 -14.40
CA LEU A 560 -110.92 9.02 -13.96
C LEU A 560 -111.33 9.90 -15.15
N VAL A 561 -110.46 10.05 -16.15
CA VAL A 561 -110.73 10.81 -17.38
C VAL A 561 -111.85 10.18 -18.22
N THR A 562 -111.89 8.85 -18.34
CA THR A 562 -112.96 8.18 -19.10
C THR A 562 -114.33 8.27 -18.42
N ILE A 563 -114.39 8.25 -17.07
CA ILE A 563 -115.64 8.49 -16.32
C ILE A 563 -116.15 9.93 -16.56
N ILE A 564 -115.28 10.94 -16.46
CA ILE A 564 -115.65 12.35 -16.69
C ILE A 564 -116.09 12.57 -18.15
N GLY A 565 -115.38 11.98 -19.12
CA GLY A 565 -115.76 12.02 -20.54
C GLY A 565 -117.12 11.37 -20.82
N GLY A 566 -117.38 10.21 -20.20
CA GLY A 566 -118.67 9.51 -20.31
C GLY A 566 -119.84 10.32 -19.76
N LEU A 567 -119.66 10.98 -18.61
CA LEU A 567 -120.66 11.87 -18.03
C LEU A 567 -120.98 13.07 -18.95
N GLY A 568 -119.96 13.68 -19.57
CA GLY A 568 -120.15 14.75 -20.56
C GLY A 568 -120.93 14.29 -21.79
N LEU A 569 -120.60 13.11 -22.33
CA LEU A 569 -121.30 12.50 -23.48
C LEU A 569 -122.77 12.22 -23.17
N PHE A 570 -123.08 11.69 -21.98
CA PHE A 570 -124.45 11.46 -21.53
C PHE A 570 -125.26 12.77 -21.43
N GLN A 571 -124.65 13.84 -20.89
CA GLN A 571 -125.28 15.15 -20.77
C GLN A 571 -125.58 15.78 -22.15
N ALA A 572 -124.66 15.64 -23.11
CA ALA A 572 -124.84 16.11 -24.48
C ALA A 572 -125.96 15.37 -25.24
N LEU A 573 -126.05 14.04 -25.11
CA LEU A 573 -127.12 13.23 -25.71
C LEU A 573 -128.50 13.64 -25.19
N LYS A 574 -128.62 13.85 -23.87
CA LYS A 574 -129.86 14.32 -23.21
C LYS A 574 -130.29 15.72 -23.69
N HIS A 575 -129.35 16.60 -24.01
CA HIS A 575 -129.66 17.90 -24.62
C HIS A 575 -130.20 17.75 -26.05
N ARG A 576 -129.55 16.93 -26.89
CA ARG A 576 -129.94 16.73 -28.29
C ARG A 576 -131.35 16.16 -28.45
N GLN A 577 -131.71 15.14 -27.67
CA GLN A 577 -133.05 14.54 -27.70
C GLN A 577 -134.16 15.56 -27.44
N ARG A 578 -133.93 16.55 -26.57
CA ARG A 578 -134.89 17.63 -26.32
C ARG A 578 -135.06 18.54 -27.54
N LYS A 579 -133.97 18.87 -28.23
CA LYS A 579 -133.99 19.70 -29.45
C LYS A 579 -134.69 19.02 -30.63
N ASP A 580 -134.45 17.74 -30.85
CA ASP A 580 -135.10 16.99 -31.93
C ASP A 580 -136.62 16.84 -31.69
N ALA A 581 -137.06 16.78 -30.43
CA ALA A 581 -138.48 16.84 -30.06
C ALA A 581 -139.09 18.23 -30.26
N GLU A 582 -138.42 19.30 -29.81
CA GLU A 582 -138.82 20.71 -30.05
C GLU A 582 -139.01 21.00 -31.55
N TRP A 583 -138.21 20.39 -32.43
CA TRP A 583 -138.30 20.58 -33.89
C TRP A 583 -139.48 19.84 -34.53
N LYS A 584 -139.74 18.58 -34.14
CA LYS A 584 -140.84 17.77 -34.71
C LYS A 584 -142.23 18.36 -34.43
N VAL A 585 -142.43 18.96 -33.26
CA VAL A 585 -143.72 19.59 -32.89
C VAL A 585 -144.07 20.77 -33.81
N LYS A 586 -143.07 21.53 -34.28
CA LYS A 586 -143.31 22.72 -35.12
C LYS A 586 -143.77 22.39 -36.55
N LEU A 587 -143.45 21.20 -37.07
CA LEU A 587 -143.75 20.82 -38.46
C LEU A 587 -145.16 20.26 -38.67
N ALA A 588 -145.89 19.93 -37.60
CA ALA A 588 -147.18 19.24 -37.68
C ALA A 588 -148.41 20.13 -37.41
N ALA A 589 -148.23 21.43 -37.20
CA ALA A 589 -149.20 22.27 -36.49
C ALA A 589 -149.93 23.33 -37.36
N SER A 590 -149.75 23.34 -38.69
CA SER A 590 -150.42 24.31 -39.59
C SER A 590 -150.53 23.79 -41.02
N GLU A 591 -151.70 23.28 -41.40
CA GLU A 591 -152.06 23.06 -42.81
C GLU A 591 -152.60 24.37 -43.44
N PRO A 592 -152.38 24.60 -44.75
CA PRO A 592 -152.77 25.83 -45.49
C PRO A 592 -154.26 25.83 -45.87
N PRO A 593 -154.93 26.99 -46.12
CA PRO A 593 -154.58 28.01 -47.15
C PRO A 593 -154.42 29.45 -46.58
N GLU A 594 -153.81 30.44 -47.24
CA GLU A 594 -154.01 31.03 -48.59
C GLU A 594 -155.37 31.79 -48.74
N PRO A 595 -155.47 32.92 -49.48
CA PRO A 595 -154.44 33.68 -50.20
C PRO A 595 -154.32 35.18 -49.84
N GLU A 596 -153.26 35.81 -50.39
CA GLU A 596 -152.98 37.25 -50.67
C GLU A 596 -153.77 38.38 -49.93
N LYS A 597 -153.15 39.51 -49.54
CA LYS A 597 -152.44 40.47 -50.42
C LYS A 597 -151.38 41.35 -49.71
N PRO A 598 -150.47 42.00 -50.46
CA PRO A 598 -149.42 42.86 -49.90
C PRO A 598 -149.93 44.25 -49.45
N GLU A 599 -149.05 44.98 -48.76
CA GLU A 599 -149.16 46.39 -48.35
C GLU A 599 -150.03 46.75 -47.12
N GLU A 600 -149.90 46.02 -46.00
CA GLU A 600 -150.28 46.57 -44.69
C GLU A 600 -149.45 45.98 -43.52
N TRP A 601 -148.42 46.70 -43.03
CA TRP A 601 -147.95 46.76 -41.61
C TRP A 601 -146.67 47.61 -41.37
N MET A 602 -146.42 48.69 -42.11
CA MET A 602 -145.37 49.69 -41.79
C MET A 602 -145.73 50.56 -40.55
N THR A 603 -146.35 49.95 -39.54
CA THR A 603 -147.05 50.61 -38.43
C THR A 603 -146.97 49.74 -37.16
N LYS A 604 -146.82 50.40 -35.99
CA LYS A 604 -146.67 49.81 -34.65
C LYS A 604 -145.27 49.19 -34.37
N PHE A 605 -144.26 49.90 -33.85
CA PHE A 605 -144.10 51.31 -33.46
C PHE A 605 -145.27 51.93 -32.68
N SER A 606 -145.60 51.39 -31.52
CA SER A 606 -146.50 52.02 -30.54
C SER A 606 -146.17 51.57 -29.12
N GLU A 607 -146.10 52.53 -28.19
CA GLU A 607 -146.04 52.34 -26.74
C GLU A 607 -147.33 51.65 -26.21
N GLY A 608 -147.46 51.16 -24.98
CA GLY A 608 -146.58 51.16 -23.80
C GLY A 608 -147.40 51.33 -22.50
N ALA A 609 -146.73 51.37 -21.33
CA ALA A 609 -147.32 51.50 -19.98
C ALA A 609 -148.28 50.33 -19.56
N VAL A 610 -148.62 50.06 -18.29
CA VAL A 610 -148.38 50.63 -16.94
C VAL A 610 -148.23 49.42 -15.96
N ALA A 611 -147.79 49.45 -14.69
CA ALA A 611 -147.43 50.50 -13.71
C ALA A 611 -146.37 49.96 -12.71
N ALA A 612 -146.34 50.46 -11.46
CA ALA A 612 -145.52 49.99 -10.33
C ALA A 612 -146.35 50.00 -9.01
N PRO A 613 -145.85 49.47 -7.87
CA PRO A 613 -145.17 50.39 -6.92
C PRO A 613 -144.06 49.82 -5.99
N LYS A 614 -143.05 50.68 -5.73
CA LYS A 614 -142.31 50.94 -4.46
C LYS A 614 -141.41 49.86 -3.76
N ALA A 615 -140.13 50.25 -3.67
CA ALA A 615 -139.15 50.05 -2.56
C ALA A 615 -138.63 48.60 -2.30
N VAL A 616 -137.37 48.36 -1.89
CA VAL A 616 -136.33 49.22 -1.24
C VAL A 616 -134.96 49.15 -1.97
N VAL A 617 -134.11 50.18 -1.75
CA VAL A 617 -132.64 50.33 -1.93
C VAL A 617 -131.84 48.99 -2.00
N GLY A 618 -130.76 48.79 -2.78
CA GLY A 618 -129.81 49.66 -3.51
C GLY A 618 -128.35 49.20 -3.20
N ALA A 619 -127.27 49.53 -3.91
CA ALA A 619 -127.05 50.39 -5.08
C ALA A 619 -125.86 49.85 -5.93
N VAL A 620 -125.58 50.49 -7.09
CA VAL A 620 -124.62 50.03 -8.13
C VAL A 620 -123.18 50.48 -7.86
N LEU A 621 -122.18 49.64 -8.18
CA LEU A 621 -120.81 50.09 -8.49
C LEU A 621 -120.17 49.33 -9.67
N GLU A 622 -119.30 50.07 -10.35
CA GLU A 622 -118.76 49.91 -11.71
C GLU A 622 -117.71 48.80 -11.89
N ALA A 623 -117.44 48.44 -13.16
CA ALA A 623 -116.28 47.62 -13.55
C ALA A 623 -115.01 48.50 -13.74
N PRO A 624 -113.83 48.10 -13.24
CA PRO A 624 -112.65 48.98 -13.28
C PRO A 624 -112.03 49.15 -14.67
N LYS A 625 -111.71 50.39 -15.05
CA LYS A 625 -110.80 50.69 -16.17
C LYS A 625 -109.35 50.58 -15.69
N ILE A 626 -108.62 49.57 -16.15
CA ILE A 626 -107.20 49.40 -15.85
C ILE A 626 -106.36 50.12 -16.93
N ALA A 627 -105.40 50.95 -16.51
CA ALA A 627 -104.52 51.68 -17.42
C ALA A 627 -103.47 50.74 -18.06
N ALA A 628 -103.13 50.98 -19.33
CA ALA A 628 -102.27 50.08 -20.13
C ALA A 628 -100.91 49.73 -19.46
N LYS A 629 -100.34 50.66 -18.69
CA LYS A 629 -99.09 50.44 -17.96
C LYS A 629 -99.19 49.30 -16.93
N VAL A 630 -100.30 49.23 -16.20
CA VAL A 630 -100.56 48.16 -15.20
C VAL A 630 -100.68 46.78 -15.86
N PHE A 631 -101.12 46.72 -17.13
CA PHE A 631 -101.16 45.47 -17.89
C PHE A 631 -99.75 45.02 -18.34
N GLN A 632 -98.83 45.96 -18.59
CA GLN A 632 -97.41 45.64 -18.80
C GLN A 632 -96.73 45.18 -17.51
N ASP A 633 -96.94 45.89 -16.40
CA ASP A 633 -96.33 45.58 -15.11
C ASP A 633 -96.77 44.19 -14.58
N LEU A 634 -98.01 43.77 -14.85
CA LEU A 634 -98.50 42.41 -14.54
C LEU A 634 -97.93 41.30 -15.46
N PHE A 635 -97.38 41.66 -16.62
CA PHE A 635 -96.76 40.69 -17.55
C PHE A 635 -95.26 40.52 -17.27
N THR A 636 -94.56 41.58 -16.84
CA THR A 636 -93.17 41.49 -16.37
C THR A 636 -93.06 40.80 -15.00
N ALA A 637 -94.04 40.99 -14.10
CA ALA A 637 -94.07 40.37 -12.77
C ALA A 637 -94.26 38.83 -12.74
N LYS A 638 -94.36 38.16 -13.91
CA LYS A 638 -94.45 36.70 -14.03
C LYS A 638 -93.36 36.05 -14.89
N SER A 639 -92.33 36.81 -15.29
CA SER A 639 -91.14 36.27 -15.94
C SER A 639 -90.04 36.01 -14.91
N PRO A 640 -89.31 34.88 -14.96
CA PRO A 640 -88.08 34.74 -14.17
C PRO A 640 -87.05 35.79 -14.61
N PRO A 641 -86.14 36.22 -13.71
CA PRO A 641 -85.14 37.22 -14.04
C PRO A 641 -84.21 36.74 -15.16
N LYS A 642 -83.76 37.66 -16.01
CA LYS A 642 -82.56 37.43 -16.82
C LYS A 642 -81.40 37.16 -15.86
N SER A 643 -80.55 36.20 -16.21
CA SER A 643 -79.22 36.06 -15.60
C SER A 643 -78.47 37.40 -15.70
N SER A 644 -77.99 37.89 -14.57
CA SER A 644 -76.88 38.84 -14.53
C SER A 644 -75.64 38.22 -15.18
N GLU A 645 -74.65 39.07 -15.51
CA GLU A 645 -73.39 38.60 -16.09
C GLU A 645 -72.70 37.56 -15.19
N ALA A 646 -71.97 36.65 -15.83
CA ALA A 646 -71.10 35.72 -15.11
C ALA A 646 -69.90 36.46 -14.55
N ASP A 647 -69.45 36.09 -13.35
CA ASP A 647 -68.18 36.58 -12.81
C ASP A 647 -67.02 36.26 -13.77
N GLN A 648 -66.13 37.23 -13.95
CA GLN A 648 -64.97 37.08 -14.82
C GLN A 648 -63.92 36.17 -14.16
N PRO A 649 -63.18 35.35 -14.94
CA PRO A 649 -62.04 34.60 -14.40
C PRO A 649 -60.96 35.55 -13.86
N SER A 650 -60.16 35.06 -12.93
CA SER A 650 -59.13 35.84 -12.21
C SER A 650 -58.06 36.43 -13.14
N GLU A 651 -57.50 37.58 -12.75
CA GLU A 651 -56.54 38.35 -13.57
C GLU A 651 -55.28 37.55 -13.95
N GLU A 652 -54.85 36.60 -13.11
CA GLU A 652 -53.72 35.68 -13.43
C GLU A 652 -53.95 34.83 -14.70
N LEU A 653 -55.21 34.55 -15.07
CA LEU A 653 -55.55 33.85 -16.31
C LEU A 653 -55.66 34.78 -17.53
N LEU A 654 -55.68 36.10 -17.33
CA LEU A 654 -55.74 37.11 -18.40
C LEU A 654 -54.35 37.59 -18.82
N ASP A 655 -53.40 37.70 -17.90
CA ASP A 655 -51.99 38.00 -18.23
C ASP A 655 -51.31 36.83 -18.97
N ALA A 656 -51.68 35.59 -18.64
CA ALA A 656 -51.21 34.38 -19.31
C ALA A 656 -51.63 34.26 -20.81
N ALA A 657 -52.47 35.18 -21.31
CA ALA A 657 -52.99 35.16 -22.68
C ALA A 657 -52.39 36.24 -23.60
N ASN A 658 -51.51 37.13 -23.10
CA ASN A 658 -50.98 38.28 -23.85
C ASN A 658 -49.45 38.23 -24.11
N THR A 659 -48.83 37.05 -24.06
CA THR A 659 -47.37 36.88 -24.22
C THR A 659 -46.96 35.84 -25.29
N VAL A 660 -47.29 36.13 -26.55
CA VAL A 660 -46.62 35.61 -27.77
C VAL A 660 -46.45 36.74 -28.78
#